data_AF-A0A143HI47-F1
#
_entry.id   AF-A0A143HI47-F1
#
_cell.length_a   1.000
_cell.length_b   1.000
_cell.length_c   1.000
_cell.angle_alpha   90.00
_cell.angle_beta   90.00
_cell.angle_gamma   90.00
#
_symmetry.space_group_name_H-M   'P 1'
#
loop_
_entity.id
_entity.type
_entity.pdbx_description
1 polymer ?
#
loop_
_entity_poly.entity_id
_entity_poly.type
_entity_poly.pdbx_seq_one_letter_code
_entity_poly.pdbx_strand_id
1 'polypeptide(L)'
;MPIPKTLAASMISAAILATTVTTAIPTIQADAKTTVKAKVKQGKTSRLGRIKTAKAIIYPSPTATKGTTSAKQLHLTFYINKKAIYKDTAYFLISNYKDPSKPTVGWVKSKDITTRTHTIAKNSTTKRYVKGNGKAYTRPWGDERNVMFTTLTKDKNTLFQPKTTEKVGNDVWYSGKLNGQTVWLKYNQVTTTKPSTSEPKPETPKPTEPPKTEEPTKPTEPTKPVEPPKEDPSFETTAVEKIGSLKSTAKIYQDPTKLVDAELGSSYSKENFYVYKKTTIKSKTYYQISRDSKPIGWVEEGQLNLKNITSSSTTNLKLYLTGFGSAYNISDGDTNNVVYEKLDAYRAKAFTVKKVEVVNGKTYYQGSIGGKTVWINLEQADNNFIAENLRKTSNITQSEMQNYLIKKKGAAITSATLYKMIPAFLEIQKEYGINAQFMFAHAIVETGWGSSQISQYKNNFFGYQAYDSAPFTCALYFPSGKEGLAYYAEKIYQNYLRVGGVYNNGVNVAGMNVRYATDKNWGRTITRIMEEMKPYNSSYYAAQPISTIVPAPVNKTYDHIIPANMPQPSIFKTFDKGIKTTTNASTKVYSMPYAQPARQLGTLASGKSITLLGHNSDVKDIKDSNGKFKARWFRIQYTDANGQATDQAWVSSESLDIQNLAVTNGDGCNVRDKASTKDSKILTKLNDETYFKLVLDSKNKPVTEKDESNTTWYQLYIPGTTTKAWISSTIITKF
;
A
#
# COMPACT_ATOMS: atom_id res chain seq x y z
N MET A 1 -1.27 -26.31 5.07
CA MET A 1 -1.86 -25.55 3.94
C MET A 1 -1.62 -24.07 4.16
N PRO A 2 -1.39 -23.23 3.13
CA PRO A 2 -1.64 -21.81 3.32
C PRO A 2 -3.15 -21.65 3.51
N ILE A 3 -3.55 -21.30 4.74
CA ILE A 3 -4.88 -20.78 5.05
C ILE A 3 -5.11 -19.58 4.12
N PRO A 4 -6.32 -19.33 3.58
CA PRO A 4 -6.61 -18.10 2.85
C PRO A 4 -6.12 -16.91 3.65
N LYS A 5 -5.01 -16.31 3.20
CA LYS A 5 -4.37 -15.20 3.91
C LYS A 5 -5.32 -14.01 3.78
N THR A 6 -5.91 -13.59 4.89
CA THR A 6 -6.24 -12.18 5.09
C THR A 6 -4.92 -11.43 4.97
N LEU A 7 -4.80 -10.53 3.99
CA LEU A 7 -3.70 -9.58 3.97
C LEU A 7 -3.77 -8.77 5.25
N ALA A 8 -3.02 -9.18 6.27
CA ALA A 8 -2.66 -8.32 7.39
C ALA A 8 -1.70 -7.25 6.85
N ALA A 9 -2.25 -6.31 6.08
CA ALA A 9 -1.67 -5.00 5.98
C ALA A 9 -1.72 -4.43 7.40
N SER A 10 -0.56 -4.35 8.06
CA SER A 10 -0.38 -3.51 9.24
C SER A 10 -0.61 -2.06 8.82
N MET A 11 -1.89 -1.66 8.80
CA MET A 11 -2.32 -0.28 8.92
C MET A 11 -2.52 -0.03 10.40
N ILE A 12 -1.59 0.67 11.03
CA ILE A 12 -1.87 1.35 12.29
C ILE A 12 -2.81 2.52 11.94
N SER A 13 -4.11 2.32 12.15
CA SER A 13 -5.09 3.38 12.28
C SER A 13 -5.79 3.20 13.62
N ALA A 14 -5.61 4.16 14.52
CA ALA A 14 -6.42 4.31 15.72
C ALA A 14 -7.28 5.59 15.55
N ALA A 15 -8.59 5.39 15.54
CA ALA A 15 -9.58 6.37 15.97
C ALA A 15 -10.30 5.70 17.17
N ILE A 16 -10.70 6.39 18.25
CA ILE A 16 -12.04 7.00 18.31
C ILE A 16 -12.30 7.75 19.66
N LEU A 17 -13.10 8.82 19.53
CA LEU A 17 -14.08 9.49 20.41
C LEU A 17 -13.73 10.29 21.68
N ALA A 18 -14.55 11.33 21.83
CA ALA A 18 -14.57 12.44 22.76
C ALA A 18 -15.50 12.18 23.96
N THR A 19 -15.34 12.97 25.03
CA THR A 19 -16.41 13.58 25.85
C THR A 19 -15.85 14.70 26.74
N THR A 20 -16.54 15.84 26.80
CA THR A 20 -16.43 16.95 27.78
C THR A 20 -17.39 16.65 28.96
N VAL A 21 -17.34 17.15 30.21
CA VAL A 21 -17.29 18.52 30.79
C VAL A 21 -17.05 18.43 32.33
N THR A 22 -16.32 19.43 32.87
CA THR A 22 -16.10 20.05 34.22
C THR A 22 -16.58 19.46 35.56
N THR A 23 -15.76 19.63 36.63
CA THR A 23 -15.89 20.64 37.73
C THR A 23 -14.60 20.73 38.60
N ALA A 24 -14.26 21.95 39.06
CA ALA A 24 -13.13 22.33 39.97
C ALA A 24 -13.44 21.98 41.46
N ILE A 25 -12.59 22.04 42.50
CA ILE A 25 -11.61 23.04 43.04
C ILE A 25 -10.57 22.30 44.02
N PRO A 26 -9.68 22.92 44.85
CA PRO A 26 -8.22 23.06 44.64
C PRO A 26 -7.25 22.48 45.72
N THR A 27 -5.94 22.41 45.37
CA THR A 27 -4.67 22.59 46.15
C THR A 27 -4.45 21.81 47.48
N ILE A 28 -3.29 21.20 47.74
CA ILE A 28 -1.98 21.82 48.04
C ILE A 28 -0.82 20.96 47.50
N GLN A 29 0.08 21.54 46.69
CA GLN A 29 1.37 20.97 46.31
C GLN A 29 2.49 21.75 47.01
N ALA A 30 3.39 21.01 47.67
CA ALA A 30 4.68 21.50 48.11
C ALA A 30 5.63 21.66 46.90
N ASP A 31 6.42 22.73 46.93
CA ASP A 31 7.30 23.19 45.85
C ASP A 31 8.29 22.14 45.35
N ALA A 32 8.09 21.69 44.11
CA ALA A 32 9.07 20.95 43.34
C ALA A 32 9.82 21.92 42.41
N LYS A 33 11.16 21.95 42.50
CA LYS A 33 12.06 22.58 41.54
C LYS A 33 11.62 22.24 40.11
N THR A 34 10.99 23.19 39.45
CA THR A 34 10.58 23.11 38.05
C THR A 34 11.82 22.95 37.17
N THR A 35 12.10 21.71 36.74
CA THR A 35 12.84 21.50 35.50
C THR A 35 11.94 22.00 34.38
N VAL A 36 12.18 23.22 33.91
CA VAL A 36 11.48 23.79 32.77
C VAL A 36 11.80 22.89 31.56
N LYS A 37 10.89 21.96 31.23
CA LYS A 37 10.97 21.20 29.98
C LYS A 37 10.99 22.25 28.85
N ALA A 38 12.12 22.35 28.15
CA ALA A 38 12.29 23.30 27.06
C ALA A 38 11.13 23.15 26.07
N LYS A 39 10.26 24.16 25.99
CA LYS A 39 9.02 24.11 25.21
C LYS A 39 9.37 24.18 23.71
N VAL A 40 8.84 23.26 22.92
CA VAL A 40 9.00 23.30 21.46
C VAL A 40 8.16 24.45 20.91
N LYS A 41 8.80 25.45 20.29
CA LYS A 41 8.10 26.55 19.59
C LYS A 41 7.87 26.13 18.14
N GLN A 42 6.62 25.91 17.74
CA GLN A 42 6.26 25.53 16.36
C GLN A 42 5.59 26.69 15.62
N GLY A 43 5.82 26.77 14.31
CA GLY A 43 5.16 27.72 13.42
C GLY A 43 4.90 27.14 12.04
N LYS A 44 3.86 27.63 11.36
CA LYS A 44 3.59 27.29 9.96
C LYS A 44 4.66 27.92 9.05
N THR A 45 4.94 27.28 7.93
CA THR A 45 5.81 27.82 6.87
C THR A 45 5.38 27.22 5.53
N SER A 46 5.84 27.79 4.40
CA SER A 46 5.56 27.28 3.06
C SER A 46 6.85 27.29 2.27
N ARG A 47 7.51 26.12 2.20
CA ARG A 47 8.86 25.98 1.62
C ARG A 47 8.98 24.62 0.93
N LEU A 48 9.95 24.51 0.02
CA LEU A 48 10.43 23.21 -0.48
C LEU A 48 11.82 22.94 0.07
N GLY A 49 12.17 21.66 0.28
CA GLY A 49 13.46 21.26 0.82
C GLY A 49 14.07 20.01 0.19
N ARG A 50 15.40 19.99 0.09
CA ARG A 50 16.21 18.86 -0.36
C ARG A 50 17.26 18.55 0.70
N ILE A 51 17.33 17.31 1.14
CA ILE A 51 18.28 16.89 2.17
C ILE A 51 19.70 16.89 1.60
N LYS A 52 20.66 17.45 2.33
CA LYS A 52 22.03 17.68 1.84
C LYS A 52 22.90 16.41 1.82
N THR A 53 22.65 15.48 2.72
CA THR A 53 23.52 14.30 2.93
C THR A 53 22.71 13.10 3.42
N ALA A 54 23.13 11.89 3.03
CA ALA A 54 22.55 10.61 3.48
C ALA A 54 22.70 10.38 4.99
N LYS A 55 23.64 11.09 5.63
CA LYS A 55 23.89 11.03 7.08
C LYS A 55 22.93 11.89 7.89
N ALA A 56 22.11 12.72 7.24
CA ALA A 56 21.10 13.49 7.94
C ALA A 56 20.08 12.57 8.61
N ILE A 57 19.59 12.96 9.78
CA ILE A 57 18.63 12.16 10.54
C ILE A 57 17.23 12.77 10.37
N ILE A 58 16.27 11.90 10.09
CA ILE A 58 14.84 12.20 10.05
C ILE A 58 14.24 11.72 11.37
N TYR A 59 13.78 12.67 12.18
CA TYR A 59 13.25 12.43 13.52
C TYR A 59 11.72 12.35 13.48
N PRO A 60 11.07 11.49 14.30
CA PRO A 60 9.62 11.48 14.42
C PRO A 60 9.07 12.76 15.07
N SER A 61 9.86 13.44 15.91
CA SER A 61 9.53 14.74 16.50
C SER A 61 10.78 15.59 16.76
N PRO A 62 10.69 16.92 16.94
CA PRO A 62 11.84 17.77 17.26
C PRO A 62 12.51 17.46 18.60
N THR A 63 11.82 16.75 19.50
CA THR A 63 12.33 16.34 20.82
C THR A 63 12.93 14.93 20.82
N ALA A 64 12.76 14.17 19.74
CA ALA A 64 13.24 12.81 19.65
C ALA A 64 14.78 12.77 19.59
N THR A 65 15.38 11.86 20.35
CA THR A 65 16.84 11.64 20.39
C THR A 65 17.31 10.62 19.36
N LYS A 66 16.41 9.79 18.84
CA LYS A 66 16.65 8.80 17.79
C LYS A 66 15.82 9.13 16.53
N GLY A 67 16.32 8.73 15.37
CA GLY A 67 15.66 8.88 14.08
C GLY A 67 16.30 7.98 13.03
N THR A 68 15.79 8.02 11.80
CA THR A 68 16.31 7.22 10.68
C THR A 68 17.24 8.03 9.79
N THR A 69 18.25 7.41 9.20
CA THR A 69 19.10 8.07 8.20
C THR A 69 18.31 8.42 6.93
N SER A 70 18.67 9.54 6.29
CA SER A 70 17.98 10.11 5.14
C SER A 70 18.39 9.51 3.79
N ALA A 71 19.16 8.42 3.76
CA ALA A 71 19.71 7.85 2.53
C ALA A 71 18.64 7.53 1.46
N LYS A 72 17.45 7.11 1.88
CA LYS A 72 16.31 6.83 0.98
C LYS A 72 15.64 8.11 0.46
N GLN A 73 15.85 9.23 1.13
CA GLN A 73 15.25 10.55 0.89
C GLN A 73 16.17 11.52 0.13
N LEU A 74 17.40 11.12 -0.18
CA LEU A 74 18.28 11.89 -1.06
C LEU A 74 17.72 12.01 -2.48
N HIS A 75 18.12 13.08 -3.17
CA HIS A 75 17.70 13.40 -4.54
C HIS A 75 16.17 13.49 -4.70
N LEU A 76 15.47 13.84 -3.61
CA LEU A 76 14.05 14.17 -3.58
C LEU A 76 13.87 15.58 -3.02
N THR A 77 12.86 16.25 -3.53
CA THR A 77 12.35 17.52 -3.03
C THR A 77 11.09 17.28 -2.21
N PHE A 78 11.01 17.85 -1.02
CA PHE A 78 9.89 17.71 -0.08
C PHE A 78 9.18 19.03 0.11
N TYR A 79 7.88 18.98 0.40
CA TYR A 79 7.13 20.13 0.92
C TYR A 79 7.42 20.30 2.41
N ILE A 80 7.54 21.54 2.86
CA ILE A 80 7.78 21.91 4.26
C ILE A 80 6.70 22.87 4.70
N ASN A 81 5.82 22.38 5.58
CA ASN A 81 4.63 23.11 6.02
C ASN A 81 4.74 23.60 7.47
N LYS A 82 5.73 23.09 8.23
CA LYS A 82 6.00 23.50 9.62
C LYS A 82 7.50 23.65 9.89
N LYS A 83 7.82 24.59 10.77
CA LYS A 83 9.15 24.75 11.40
C LYS A 83 9.01 24.67 12.92
N ALA A 84 10.03 24.17 13.60
CA ALA A 84 10.08 24.10 15.05
C ALA A 84 11.44 24.54 15.58
N ILE A 85 11.49 25.13 16.77
CA ILE A 85 12.71 25.41 17.51
C ILE A 85 12.65 24.63 18.81
N TYR A 86 13.67 23.81 19.07
CA TYR A 86 13.84 23.06 20.32
C TYR A 86 15.31 23.11 20.73
N LYS A 87 15.59 23.60 21.95
CA LYS A 87 16.94 23.83 22.48
C LYS A 87 17.85 24.54 21.46
N ASP A 88 17.38 25.70 20.98
CA ASP A 88 18.04 26.55 19.98
C ASP A 88 18.35 25.89 18.62
N THR A 89 17.87 24.67 18.39
CA THR A 89 17.99 23.98 17.11
C THR A 89 16.69 24.11 16.33
N ALA A 90 16.79 24.60 15.09
CA ALA A 90 15.67 24.67 14.17
C ALA A 90 15.48 23.35 13.40
N TYR A 91 14.22 22.95 13.23
CA TYR A 91 13.80 21.76 12.49
C TYR A 91 12.72 22.11 11.47
N PHE A 92 12.71 21.39 10.35
CA PHE A 92 11.68 21.45 9.32
C PHE A 92 10.95 20.12 9.20
N LEU A 93 9.62 20.16 9.15
CA LEU A 93 8.79 18.99 8.91
C LEU A 93 8.63 18.77 7.40
N ILE A 94 9.21 17.70 6.88
CA ILE A 94 9.18 17.36 5.46
C ILE A 94 8.03 16.42 5.12
N SER A 95 7.43 16.61 3.94
CA SER A 95 6.30 15.83 3.41
C SER A 95 6.45 15.57 1.91
N ASN A 96 5.89 14.44 1.45
CA ASN A 96 5.74 14.17 0.01
C ASN A 96 4.55 14.93 -0.60
N TYR A 97 3.71 15.54 0.24
CA TYR A 97 2.46 16.18 -0.15
C TYR A 97 2.47 17.67 0.22
N LYS A 98 1.95 18.50 -0.69
CA LYS A 98 1.73 19.92 -0.45
C LYS A 98 0.70 20.16 0.66
N ASP A 99 -0.33 19.33 0.69
CA ASP A 99 -1.39 19.38 1.69
C ASP A 99 -0.87 19.03 3.09
N PRO A 100 -0.94 19.95 4.08
CA PRO A 100 -0.44 19.74 5.44
C PRO A 100 -1.25 18.73 6.26
N SER A 101 -2.42 18.27 5.78
CA SER A 101 -3.21 17.20 6.41
C SER A 101 -2.72 15.79 6.08
N LYS A 102 -1.87 15.65 5.05
CA LYS A 102 -1.35 14.36 4.60
C LYS A 102 -0.16 13.88 5.44
N PRO A 103 0.11 12.55 5.48
CA PRO A 103 1.21 12.00 6.25
C PRO A 103 2.56 12.64 5.92
N THR A 104 3.31 12.98 6.96
CA THR A 104 4.64 13.59 6.86
C THR A 104 5.74 12.53 6.89
N VAL A 105 6.90 12.86 6.33
CA VAL A 105 8.09 12.00 6.34
C VAL A 105 8.83 12.10 7.69
N GLY A 106 8.89 13.30 8.28
CA GLY A 106 9.48 13.53 9.60
C GLY A 106 10.18 14.89 9.71
N TRP A 107 10.83 15.13 10.85
CA TRP A 107 11.55 16.37 11.16
C TRP A 107 13.04 16.24 10.83
N VAL A 108 13.59 17.24 10.13
CA VAL A 108 15.02 17.30 9.78
C VAL A 108 15.61 18.59 10.33
N LYS A 109 16.82 18.55 10.87
CA LYS A 109 17.52 19.75 11.34
C LYS A 109 17.73 20.72 10.17
N SER A 110 17.51 22.01 10.39
CA SER A 110 17.62 23.04 9.35
C SER A 110 18.99 23.05 8.66
N LYS A 111 20.07 22.75 9.39
CA LYS A 111 21.43 22.67 8.86
C LYS A 111 21.61 21.55 7.81
N ASP A 112 20.83 20.48 7.90
CA ASP A 112 20.95 19.27 7.08
C ASP A 112 20.06 19.30 5.82
N ILE A 113 19.31 20.39 5.60
CA ILE A 113 18.37 20.51 4.49
C ILE A 113 18.50 21.87 3.80
N THR A 114 18.69 21.86 2.48
CA THR A 114 18.64 23.07 1.65
C THR A 114 17.20 23.37 1.30
N THR A 115 16.80 24.63 1.36
CA THR A 115 15.39 24.99 1.30
C THR A 115 15.14 26.28 0.54
N ARG A 116 14.00 26.36 -0.14
CA ARG A 116 13.55 27.54 -0.90
C ARG A 116 12.14 27.95 -0.49
N THR A 117 11.86 29.24 -0.50
CA THR A 117 10.49 29.75 -0.27
C THR A 117 9.55 29.20 -1.34
N HIS A 118 8.30 28.93 -0.97
CA HIS A 118 7.31 28.37 -1.86
C HIS A 118 6.02 29.18 -1.78
N THR A 119 5.63 29.80 -2.90
CA THR A 119 4.41 30.61 -3.00
C THR A 119 3.58 30.19 -4.19
N ILE A 120 2.25 30.27 -4.04
CA ILE A 120 1.30 30.05 -5.12
C ILE A 120 1.06 31.40 -5.79
N ALA A 121 1.32 31.48 -7.09
CA ALA A 121 1.05 32.68 -7.87
C ALA A 121 -0.34 32.57 -8.52
N LYS A 122 -0.85 33.69 -9.07
CA LYS A 122 -2.04 33.66 -9.92
C LYS A 122 -1.82 32.66 -11.05
N ASN A 123 -2.74 31.71 -11.19
CA ASN A 123 -2.64 30.67 -12.22
C ASN A 123 -2.66 31.32 -13.61
N SER A 124 -1.74 30.91 -14.47
CA SER A 124 -1.72 31.32 -15.88
C SER A 124 -2.57 30.31 -16.66
N THR A 125 -3.62 30.78 -17.34
CA THR A 125 -4.44 29.94 -18.25
C THR A 125 -3.93 29.98 -19.68
N THR A 126 -2.92 30.81 -19.95
CA THR A 126 -2.31 31.01 -21.27
C THR A 126 -1.74 29.68 -21.79
N LYS A 127 -2.25 29.23 -22.94
CA LYS A 127 -1.71 28.08 -23.66
C LYS A 127 -0.24 28.33 -24.03
N ARG A 128 0.60 27.33 -23.85
CA ARG A 128 2.04 27.36 -24.17
C ARG A 128 2.41 26.13 -24.99
N TYR A 129 3.61 26.13 -25.56
CA TYR A 129 4.20 24.99 -26.26
C TYR A 129 5.47 24.55 -25.52
N VAL A 130 5.67 23.24 -25.39
CA VAL A 130 6.90 22.68 -24.80
C VAL A 130 8.05 22.90 -25.77
N LYS A 131 9.18 23.46 -25.30
CA LYS A 131 10.34 23.77 -26.14
C LYS A 131 11.17 22.55 -26.53
N GLY A 132 10.93 21.41 -25.90
CA GLY A 132 11.65 20.16 -26.16
C GLY A 132 12.95 19.98 -25.36
N ASN A 133 13.22 20.84 -24.37
CA ASN A 133 14.45 20.82 -23.58
C ASN A 133 14.20 20.52 -22.09
N GLY A 134 15.13 19.78 -21.48
CA GLY A 134 15.10 19.44 -20.05
C GLY A 134 14.15 18.30 -19.70
N LYS A 135 13.74 18.25 -18.43
CA LYS A 135 12.97 17.16 -17.80
C LYS A 135 11.62 17.66 -17.29
N ALA A 136 10.70 16.73 -17.06
CA ALA A 136 9.44 16.99 -16.37
C ALA A 136 9.45 16.36 -14.97
N TYR A 137 8.79 16.99 -14.00
CA TYR A 137 8.86 16.56 -12.60
C TYR A 137 7.50 16.30 -11.97
N THR A 138 7.47 15.47 -10.93
CA THR A 138 6.29 15.19 -10.08
C THR A 138 5.87 16.36 -9.18
N ARG A 139 6.75 17.36 -9.00
CA ARG A 139 6.58 18.55 -8.12
C ARG A 139 7.51 19.68 -8.59
N PRO A 140 7.24 20.96 -8.23
CA PRO A 140 8.11 22.05 -8.62
C PRO A 140 9.45 21.94 -7.89
N TRP A 141 10.51 22.45 -8.51
CA TRP A 141 11.89 22.27 -8.03
C TRP A 141 12.21 20.79 -7.76
N GLY A 142 11.69 19.87 -8.58
CA GLY A 142 11.98 18.44 -8.46
C GLY A 142 13.46 18.12 -8.68
N ASP A 143 13.97 17.15 -7.92
CA ASP A 143 15.32 16.62 -8.06
C ASP A 143 15.31 15.29 -8.85
N GLU A 144 16.44 14.58 -8.96
CA GLU A 144 16.59 13.40 -9.82
C GLU A 144 15.53 12.32 -9.61
N ARG A 145 15.14 12.04 -8.36
CA ARG A 145 14.08 11.05 -8.04
C ARG A 145 12.68 11.64 -8.09
N ASN A 146 12.53 12.91 -8.45
CA ASN A 146 11.24 13.52 -8.79
C ASN A 146 11.00 13.62 -10.30
N VAL A 147 11.96 13.18 -11.13
CA VAL A 147 11.83 13.18 -12.59
C VAL A 147 10.70 12.22 -12.99
N MET A 148 9.73 12.76 -13.73
CA MET A 148 8.63 12.01 -14.35
C MET A 148 8.97 11.68 -15.81
N PHE A 149 9.48 12.66 -16.56
CA PHE A 149 10.00 12.46 -17.92
C PHE A 149 11.47 12.86 -17.99
N THR A 150 12.31 11.91 -18.41
CA THR A 150 13.78 12.04 -18.45
C THR A 150 14.28 12.94 -19.58
N THR A 151 13.45 13.17 -20.60
CA THR A 151 13.65 14.15 -21.67
C THR A 151 12.30 14.65 -22.16
N LEU A 152 12.26 15.90 -22.64
CA LEU A 152 11.10 16.52 -23.27
C LEU A 152 11.24 16.61 -24.80
N THR A 153 12.30 16.07 -25.39
CA THR A 153 12.58 16.23 -26.84
C THR A 153 11.44 15.73 -27.72
N LYS A 154 10.81 14.61 -27.35
CA LYS A 154 9.65 14.03 -28.06
C LYS A 154 8.37 14.84 -27.89
N ASP A 155 8.33 15.70 -26.87
CA ASP A 155 7.21 16.57 -26.55
C ASP A 155 7.38 17.97 -27.15
N LYS A 156 8.45 18.21 -27.93
CA LYS A 156 8.69 19.51 -28.56
C LYS A 156 7.46 19.94 -29.37
N ASN A 157 7.08 21.21 -29.22
CA ASN A 157 5.92 21.84 -29.85
C ASN A 157 4.57 21.27 -29.39
N THR A 158 4.54 20.40 -28.38
CA THR A 158 3.27 19.92 -27.80
C THR A 158 2.61 21.03 -27.01
N LEU A 159 1.30 21.18 -27.18
CA LEU A 159 0.49 22.14 -26.43
C LEU A 159 0.49 21.77 -24.94
N PHE A 160 0.89 22.73 -24.11
CA PHE A 160 0.90 22.63 -22.66
C PHE A 160 0.08 23.77 -22.07
N GLN A 161 -1.02 23.44 -21.41
CA GLN A 161 -1.86 24.40 -20.71
C GLN A 161 -1.56 24.36 -19.20
N PRO A 162 -0.94 25.41 -18.64
CA PRO A 162 -0.72 25.48 -17.21
C PRO A 162 -2.06 25.51 -16.45
N LYS A 163 -2.13 24.74 -15.37
CA LYS A 163 -3.23 24.70 -14.41
C LYS A 163 -2.88 25.41 -13.10
N THR A 164 -1.63 25.28 -12.67
CA THR A 164 -1.13 25.92 -11.45
C THR A 164 0.17 26.64 -11.76
N THR A 165 0.34 27.85 -11.23
CA THR A 165 1.61 28.58 -11.27
C THR A 165 2.17 28.68 -9.85
N GLU A 166 3.38 28.17 -9.63
CA GLU A 166 4.04 28.23 -8.32
C GLU A 166 5.44 28.84 -8.46
N LYS A 167 5.84 29.63 -7.46
CA LYS A 167 7.20 30.17 -7.35
C LYS A 167 7.97 29.41 -6.29
N VAL A 168 9.16 28.93 -6.65
CA VAL A 168 10.11 28.30 -5.73
C VAL A 168 11.40 29.13 -5.69
N GLY A 169 11.56 29.92 -4.64
CA GLY A 169 12.48 31.06 -4.69
C GLY A 169 12.05 32.02 -5.81
N ASN A 170 13.00 32.37 -6.69
CA ASN A 170 12.74 33.23 -7.85
C ASN A 170 12.29 32.44 -9.10
N ASP A 171 12.27 31.11 -9.04
CA ASP A 171 11.93 30.27 -10.18
C ASP A 171 10.42 30.09 -10.31
N VAL A 172 9.87 30.38 -11.49
CA VAL A 172 8.47 30.11 -11.84
C VAL A 172 8.32 28.70 -12.41
N TRP A 173 7.34 27.96 -11.90
CA TRP A 173 6.99 26.60 -12.29
C TRP A 173 5.52 26.50 -12.65
N TYR A 174 5.23 25.75 -13.69
CA TYR A 174 3.89 25.47 -14.19
C TYR A 174 3.56 24.00 -14.01
N SER A 175 2.42 23.69 -13.38
CA SER A 175 1.85 22.34 -13.43
C SER A 175 0.84 22.25 -14.54
N GLY A 176 0.86 21.19 -15.34
CA GLY A 176 -0.12 20.96 -16.40
C GLY A 176 -0.15 19.51 -16.83
N LYS A 177 -1.02 19.17 -17.78
CA LYS A 177 -1.06 17.83 -18.38
C LYS A 177 -0.07 17.75 -19.53
N LEU A 178 0.75 16.71 -19.55
CA LEU A 178 1.59 16.32 -20.67
C LEU A 178 1.56 14.79 -20.76
N ASN A 179 1.21 14.24 -21.93
CA ASN A 179 1.03 12.79 -22.15
C ASN A 179 0.11 12.14 -21.09
N GLY A 180 -1.00 12.80 -20.76
CA GLY A 180 -1.98 12.35 -19.76
C GLY A 180 -1.53 12.51 -18.29
N GLN A 181 -0.25 12.74 -18.02
CA GLN A 181 0.30 12.86 -16.67
C GLN A 181 0.35 14.31 -16.20
N THR A 182 0.18 14.54 -14.90
CA THR A 182 0.36 15.86 -14.30
C THR A 182 1.85 16.08 -14.03
N VAL A 183 2.46 17.00 -14.78
CA VAL A 183 3.87 17.32 -14.68
C VAL A 183 4.10 18.75 -14.23
N TRP A 184 5.28 19.01 -13.67
CA TRP A 184 5.82 20.33 -13.40
C TRP A 184 6.95 20.66 -14.37
N LEU A 185 6.80 21.79 -15.06
CA LEU A 185 7.77 22.35 -16.00
C LEU A 185 8.22 23.73 -15.50
N LYS A 186 9.52 24.03 -15.59
CA LYS A 186 10.05 25.35 -15.31
C LYS A 186 9.67 26.32 -16.44
N TYR A 187 9.51 27.60 -16.13
CA TYR A 187 9.00 28.58 -17.10
C TYR A 187 9.77 28.61 -18.43
N ASN A 188 11.08 28.38 -18.40
CA ASN A 188 11.96 28.45 -19.56
C ASN A 188 11.87 27.23 -20.48
N GLN A 189 11.17 26.16 -20.06
CA GLN A 189 10.92 24.94 -20.85
C GLN A 189 9.66 25.03 -21.71
N VAL A 190 8.91 26.12 -21.59
CA VAL A 190 7.67 26.37 -22.34
C VAL A 190 7.70 27.76 -22.98
N THR A 191 6.97 27.97 -24.08
CA THR A 191 6.88 29.25 -24.79
C THR A 191 5.43 29.57 -25.18
N THR A 192 5.08 30.84 -25.28
CA THR A 192 3.79 31.28 -25.83
C THR A 192 3.82 31.42 -27.35
N THR A 193 5.01 31.42 -27.96
CA THR A 193 5.17 31.47 -29.42
C THR A 193 5.04 30.07 -30.02
N LYS A 194 4.11 29.89 -30.98
CA LYS A 194 4.04 28.67 -31.79
C LYS A 194 5.23 28.70 -32.78
N PRO A 195 6.13 27.70 -32.79
CA PRO A 195 7.23 27.70 -33.76
C PRO A 195 6.70 27.51 -35.19
N SER A 196 7.19 28.34 -36.10
CA SER A 196 6.92 28.27 -37.54
C SER A 196 7.69 27.09 -38.15
N THR A 197 6.97 26.16 -38.79
CA THR A 197 7.54 25.19 -39.72
C THR A 197 7.59 25.84 -41.10
N SER A 198 8.78 26.24 -41.55
CA SER A 198 9.05 26.53 -42.95
C SER A 198 9.27 25.21 -43.70
N GLU A 199 8.34 24.82 -44.56
CA GLU A 199 8.52 23.86 -45.65
C GLU A 199 7.99 24.48 -46.96
N PRO A 200 8.61 24.16 -48.12
CA PRO A 200 8.47 24.93 -49.36
C PRO A 200 7.14 24.72 -50.07
N LYS A 201 6.68 25.80 -50.71
CA LYS A 201 5.43 25.96 -51.47
C LYS A 201 5.52 25.32 -52.87
N PRO A 202 4.51 24.57 -53.35
CA PRO A 202 4.31 24.31 -54.77
C PRO A 202 3.49 25.45 -55.43
N GLU A 203 3.90 25.84 -56.63
CA GLU A 203 3.30 26.88 -57.47
C GLU A 203 1.95 26.47 -58.07
N THR A 204 1.04 27.43 -58.12
CA THR A 204 -0.15 27.49 -58.99
C THR A 204 0.22 27.72 -60.46
N PRO A 205 -0.68 27.33 -61.38
CA PRO A 205 -1.08 28.24 -62.47
C PRO A 205 -2.53 28.72 -62.33
N LYS A 206 -2.77 29.90 -62.93
CA LYS A 206 -3.96 30.77 -62.90
C LYS A 206 -4.92 30.45 -64.10
N PRO A 207 -6.00 31.19 -64.41
CA PRO A 207 -7.39 30.73 -64.42
C PRO A 207 -8.12 30.87 -65.78
N THR A 208 -9.37 30.40 -65.86
CA THR A 208 -10.35 30.89 -66.83
C THR A 208 -11.77 30.87 -66.24
N GLU A 209 -12.46 32.00 -66.38
CA GLU A 209 -13.92 32.28 -66.18
C GLU A 209 -14.47 32.68 -67.57
N PRO A 210 -15.77 32.99 -67.83
CA PRO A 210 -17.07 32.84 -67.12
C PRO A 210 -18.15 32.26 -68.13
N PRO A 211 -19.51 32.40 -68.04
CA PRO A 211 -20.35 33.24 -67.17
C PRO A 211 -21.71 32.71 -66.62
N LYS A 212 -22.23 33.53 -65.70
CA LYS A 212 -23.57 33.63 -65.07
C LYS A 212 -24.75 33.77 -66.06
N THR A 213 -25.95 33.40 -65.61
CA THR A 213 -27.21 34.14 -65.86
C THR A 213 -28.25 33.91 -64.74
N GLU A 214 -29.10 34.91 -64.48
CA GLU A 214 -30.02 35.07 -63.32
C GLU A 214 -31.51 34.75 -63.62
N GLU A 215 -32.25 34.34 -62.56
CA GLU A 215 -33.70 34.54 -62.22
C GLU A 215 -34.86 34.05 -63.13
N PRO A 216 -36.16 33.98 -62.67
CA PRO A 216 -36.78 33.98 -61.33
C PRO A 216 -38.01 33.00 -61.08
N THR A 217 -38.40 32.85 -59.80
CA THR A 217 -39.77 32.70 -59.18
C THR A 217 -40.82 31.57 -59.50
N LYS A 218 -41.27 30.92 -58.38
CA LYS A 218 -42.57 30.28 -57.92
C LYS A 218 -43.88 30.44 -58.74
N PRO A 219 -45.00 29.67 -58.55
CA PRO A 219 -45.63 29.15 -57.29
C PRO A 219 -46.21 27.69 -57.30
N THR A 220 -46.13 26.90 -56.22
CA THR A 220 -47.10 26.56 -55.13
C THR A 220 -48.46 25.93 -55.50
N GLU A 221 -48.75 24.70 -55.02
CA GLU A 221 -50.04 24.25 -54.42
C GLU A 221 -49.90 22.89 -53.66
N PRO A 222 -50.86 22.42 -52.81
CA PRO A 222 -50.67 22.38 -51.37
C PRO A 222 -50.81 20.97 -50.72
N THR A 223 -50.23 20.80 -49.53
CA THR A 223 -50.40 19.63 -48.66
C THR A 223 -51.41 19.87 -47.53
N LYS A 224 -52.19 18.82 -47.23
CA LYS A 224 -53.10 18.66 -46.08
C LYS A 224 -52.37 18.79 -44.72
N PRO A 225 -53.09 19.13 -43.63
CA PRO A 225 -52.49 19.52 -42.35
C PRO A 225 -52.01 18.31 -41.55
N VAL A 226 -50.80 18.42 -40.99
CA VAL A 226 -50.29 17.60 -39.90
C VAL A 226 -50.07 18.51 -38.69
N GLU A 227 -50.53 18.00 -37.55
CA GLU A 227 -50.53 18.58 -36.19
C GLU A 227 -49.18 19.19 -35.77
N PRO A 228 -49.15 20.36 -35.09
CA PRO A 228 -47.91 21.05 -34.76
C PRO A 228 -47.08 20.29 -33.69
N PRO A 229 -45.75 20.21 -33.84
CA PRO A 229 -44.86 19.79 -32.76
C PRO A 229 -44.92 20.78 -31.59
N LYS A 230 -44.97 20.27 -30.36
CA LYS A 230 -44.80 21.07 -29.13
C LYS A 230 -43.52 21.90 -29.22
N GLU A 231 -43.65 23.22 -29.16
CA GLU A 231 -42.53 24.17 -29.13
C GLU A 231 -41.56 23.83 -27.99
N ASP A 232 -40.28 23.69 -28.33
CA ASP A 232 -39.19 23.70 -27.36
C ASP A 232 -39.23 25.05 -26.61
N PRO A 233 -39.23 25.08 -25.26
CA PRO A 233 -39.20 26.34 -24.53
C PRO A 233 -37.92 27.12 -24.86
N SER A 234 -38.08 28.30 -25.46
CA SER A 234 -36.97 29.09 -26.00
C SER A 234 -36.18 29.78 -24.88
N PHE A 235 -35.25 29.07 -24.27
CA PHE A 235 -34.22 29.65 -23.41
C PHE A 235 -32.83 29.20 -23.86
N GLU A 236 -31.85 30.09 -23.72
CA GLU A 236 -30.48 29.79 -24.11
C GLU A 236 -29.87 28.71 -23.21
N THR A 237 -29.13 27.78 -23.82
CA THR A 237 -28.41 26.72 -23.09
C THR A 237 -26.92 26.77 -23.40
N THR A 238 -26.11 26.46 -22.39
CA THR A 238 -24.67 26.29 -22.52
C THR A 238 -24.31 24.81 -22.41
N ALA A 239 -23.46 24.31 -23.31
CA ALA A 239 -22.94 22.96 -23.24
C ALA A 239 -22.01 22.76 -22.04
N VAL A 240 -22.10 21.61 -21.39
CA VAL A 240 -21.24 21.14 -20.30
C VAL A 240 -21.01 19.63 -20.46
N GLU A 241 -20.00 19.07 -19.78
CA GLU A 241 -19.81 17.62 -19.74
C GLU A 241 -19.59 17.19 -18.29
N LYS A 242 -20.65 16.71 -17.66
CA LYS A 242 -20.62 16.32 -16.25
C LYS A 242 -21.38 15.01 -16.03
N ILE A 243 -21.10 14.39 -14.89
CA ILE A 243 -21.92 13.36 -14.26
C ILE A 243 -22.60 14.00 -13.06
N GLY A 244 -23.91 13.80 -12.91
CA GLY A 244 -24.72 14.35 -11.83
C GLY A 244 -25.43 13.26 -11.03
N SER A 245 -25.53 13.43 -9.72
CA SER A 245 -26.44 12.66 -8.87
C SER A 245 -27.39 13.58 -8.11
N LEU A 246 -28.61 13.10 -7.86
CA LEU A 246 -29.65 13.90 -7.22
C LEU A 246 -29.51 13.87 -5.69
N LYS A 247 -29.74 15.01 -5.04
CA LYS A 247 -30.01 15.04 -3.59
C LYS A 247 -31.43 14.54 -3.33
N SER A 248 -31.71 14.04 -2.12
CA SER A 248 -33.02 13.44 -1.78
C SER A 248 -34.22 14.38 -1.95
N THR A 249 -34.00 15.69 -1.89
CA THR A 249 -35.02 16.74 -2.05
C THR A 249 -35.03 17.39 -3.44
N ALA A 250 -34.30 16.81 -4.40
CA ALA A 250 -34.21 17.37 -5.75
C ALA A 250 -35.57 17.39 -6.43
N LYS A 251 -35.85 18.49 -7.15
CA LYS A 251 -37.01 18.65 -8.01
C LYS A 251 -36.56 18.64 -9.46
N ILE A 252 -37.24 17.86 -10.29
CA ILE A 252 -36.97 17.72 -11.72
C ILE A 252 -38.07 18.44 -12.48
N TYR A 253 -37.68 19.40 -13.32
CA TYR A 253 -38.59 20.21 -14.12
C TYR A 253 -38.45 19.83 -15.60
N GLN A 254 -39.56 19.62 -16.31
CA GLN A 254 -39.50 19.42 -17.77
C GLN A 254 -39.06 20.70 -18.49
N ASP A 255 -39.47 21.86 -17.96
CA ASP A 255 -39.13 23.18 -18.45
C ASP A 255 -38.69 24.08 -17.26
N PRO A 256 -37.43 24.51 -17.18
CA PRO A 256 -36.91 25.32 -16.08
C PRO A 256 -37.47 26.76 -16.07
N THR A 257 -38.22 27.17 -17.10
CA THR A 257 -38.99 28.43 -17.08
C THR A 257 -40.37 28.28 -16.44
N LYS A 258 -40.88 27.04 -16.36
CA LYS A 258 -42.17 26.67 -15.78
C LYS A 258 -41.94 25.83 -14.52
N LEU A 259 -41.82 26.51 -13.38
CA LEU A 259 -41.55 25.86 -12.08
C LEU A 259 -42.79 25.22 -11.43
N VAL A 260 -43.83 24.96 -12.22
CA VAL A 260 -45.06 24.25 -11.82
C VAL A 260 -44.90 22.77 -12.17
N ASP A 261 -45.51 21.88 -11.38
CA ASP A 261 -45.55 20.42 -11.65
C ASP A 261 -44.19 19.70 -11.71
N ALA A 262 -43.33 19.93 -10.70
CA ALA A 262 -42.03 19.25 -10.60
C ALA A 262 -42.15 17.81 -10.09
N GLU A 263 -41.42 16.89 -10.73
CA GLU A 263 -41.27 15.51 -10.22
C GLU A 263 -40.25 15.47 -9.08
N LEU A 264 -40.53 14.68 -8.05
CA LEU A 264 -39.58 14.42 -6.96
C LEU A 264 -38.47 13.49 -7.44
N GLY A 265 -37.21 13.94 -7.32
CA GLY A 265 -36.04 13.15 -7.68
C GLY A 265 -35.76 11.93 -6.81
N SER A 266 -36.59 11.65 -5.78
CA SER A 266 -36.46 10.48 -4.92
C SER A 266 -36.64 9.16 -5.68
N SER A 267 -37.41 9.15 -6.77
CA SER A 267 -37.56 8.01 -7.70
C SER A 267 -36.27 7.65 -8.43
N TYR A 268 -35.28 8.56 -8.45
CA TYR A 268 -33.98 8.44 -9.11
C TYR A 268 -32.80 8.35 -8.12
N SER A 269 -33.08 8.01 -6.86
CA SER A 269 -32.03 7.87 -5.84
C SER A 269 -30.97 6.82 -6.25
N LYS A 270 -29.71 7.02 -5.85
CA LYS A 270 -28.58 6.11 -6.15
C LYS A 270 -28.37 5.83 -7.65
N GLU A 271 -28.77 6.77 -8.50
CA GLU A 271 -28.51 6.78 -9.93
C GLU A 271 -27.71 8.04 -10.29
N ASN A 272 -26.73 7.84 -11.18
CA ASN A 272 -25.94 8.91 -11.77
C ASN A 272 -26.37 9.12 -13.23
N PHE A 273 -26.36 10.38 -13.65
CA PHE A 273 -26.84 10.85 -14.95
C PHE A 273 -25.73 11.60 -15.69
N TYR A 274 -25.77 11.56 -17.02
CA TYR A 274 -25.02 12.51 -17.82
C TYR A 274 -25.67 13.89 -17.71
N VAL A 275 -24.85 14.94 -17.74
CA VAL A 275 -25.28 16.32 -17.73
C VAL A 275 -24.57 17.06 -18.85
N TYR A 276 -25.32 17.37 -19.90
CA TYR A 276 -24.77 17.94 -21.14
C TYR A 276 -25.09 19.42 -21.35
N LYS A 277 -26.12 19.93 -20.67
CA LYS A 277 -26.57 21.32 -20.84
C LYS A 277 -26.80 21.98 -19.49
N LYS A 278 -26.59 23.29 -19.44
CA LYS A 278 -27.03 24.17 -18.36
C LYS A 278 -27.74 25.40 -18.92
N THR A 279 -28.60 26.01 -18.12
CA THR A 279 -29.20 27.33 -18.40
C THR A 279 -29.28 28.15 -17.12
N THR A 280 -29.47 29.46 -17.23
CA THR A 280 -29.66 30.36 -16.10
C THR A 280 -31.00 31.06 -16.24
N ILE A 281 -31.94 30.78 -15.32
CA ILE A 281 -33.27 31.38 -15.28
C ILE A 281 -33.42 32.13 -13.96
N LYS A 282 -33.76 33.43 -14.00
CA LYS A 282 -33.96 34.28 -12.81
C LYS A 282 -32.83 34.15 -11.77
N SER A 283 -31.59 34.25 -12.24
CA SER A 283 -30.35 34.13 -11.42
C SER A 283 -30.09 32.77 -10.79
N LYS A 284 -30.82 31.71 -11.19
CA LYS A 284 -30.57 30.32 -10.78
C LYS A 284 -30.08 29.48 -11.95
N THR A 285 -29.03 28.68 -11.71
CA THR A 285 -28.51 27.73 -12.69
C THR A 285 -29.29 26.42 -12.63
N TYR A 286 -29.76 25.94 -13.77
CA TYR A 286 -30.36 24.62 -13.94
C TYR A 286 -29.50 23.77 -14.87
N TYR A 287 -29.40 22.48 -14.58
CA TYR A 287 -28.68 21.49 -15.36
C TYR A 287 -29.64 20.44 -15.91
N GLN A 288 -29.50 20.10 -17.18
CA GLN A 288 -30.27 19.01 -17.79
C GLN A 288 -29.60 17.68 -17.48
N ILE A 289 -30.32 16.79 -16.79
CA ILE A 289 -29.90 15.40 -16.56
C ILE A 289 -30.38 14.51 -17.71
N SER A 290 -29.61 13.48 -18.05
CA SER A 290 -29.86 12.59 -19.19
C SER A 290 -29.41 11.16 -18.90
N ARG A 291 -30.16 10.19 -19.43
CA ARG A 291 -29.73 8.79 -19.59
C ARG A 291 -29.22 8.64 -21.00
N ASP A 292 -27.93 8.36 -21.15
CA ASP A 292 -27.23 8.54 -22.43
C ASP A 292 -27.55 9.93 -22.99
N SER A 293 -27.99 10.02 -24.25
CA SER A 293 -28.37 11.29 -24.89
C SER A 293 -29.84 11.68 -24.68
N LYS A 294 -30.63 10.90 -23.92
CA LYS A 294 -32.06 11.17 -23.72
C LYS A 294 -32.28 12.07 -22.50
N PRO A 295 -32.84 13.28 -22.66
CA PRO A 295 -33.08 14.18 -21.54
C PRO A 295 -34.18 13.64 -20.62
N ILE A 296 -34.00 13.78 -19.31
CA ILE A 296 -35.00 13.45 -18.29
C ILE A 296 -35.68 14.72 -17.80
N GLY A 297 -34.90 15.77 -17.56
CA GLY A 297 -35.39 17.06 -17.09
C GLY A 297 -34.27 17.94 -16.54
N TRP A 298 -34.66 19.10 -16.02
CA TRP A 298 -33.79 20.14 -15.50
C TRP A 298 -33.84 20.17 -13.98
N VAL A 299 -32.67 20.29 -13.34
CA VAL A 299 -32.53 20.31 -11.88
C VAL A 299 -31.68 21.51 -11.47
N GLU A 300 -32.10 22.22 -10.42
CA GLU A 300 -31.36 23.36 -9.88
C GLU A 300 -29.97 22.91 -9.36
N GLU A 301 -28.92 23.68 -9.65
CA GLU A 301 -27.52 23.34 -9.32
C GLU A 301 -27.31 22.95 -7.85
N GLY A 302 -27.98 23.65 -6.92
CA GLY A 302 -27.92 23.37 -5.49
C GLY A 302 -28.49 22.00 -5.07
N GLN A 303 -29.23 21.34 -5.95
CA GLN A 303 -29.87 20.04 -5.71
C GLN A 303 -29.14 18.86 -6.37
N LEU A 304 -28.00 19.13 -7.03
CA LEU A 304 -27.16 18.14 -7.67
C LEU A 304 -25.82 17.98 -6.94
N ASN A 305 -25.25 16.79 -7.03
CA ASN A 305 -23.82 16.58 -6.83
C ASN A 305 -23.18 16.37 -8.20
N LEU A 306 -22.33 17.31 -8.63
CA LEU A 306 -21.76 17.33 -9.97
C LEU A 306 -20.29 16.92 -9.96
N LYS A 307 -19.92 16.07 -10.93
CA LYS A 307 -18.55 15.64 -11.19
C LYS A 307 -18.21 15.96 -12.64
N ASN A 308 -17.08 16.61 -12.87
CA ASN A 308 -16.68 16.97 -14.23
C ASN A 308 -16.15 15.75 -14.99
N ILE A 309 -16.60 15.60 -16.23
CA ILE A 309 -15.91 14.78 -17.23
C ILE A 309 -14.81 15.68 -17.79
N THR A 310 -13.56 15.30 -17.55
CA THR A 310 -12.38 16.12 -17.91
C THR A 310 -11.72 15.66 -19.21
N SER A 311 -12.07 14.47 -19.68
CA SER A 311 -11.63 13.90 -20.94
C SER A 311 -12.60 12.78 -21.33
N SER A 312 -12.88 12.71 -22.63
CA SER A 312 -13.67 11.66 -23.27
C SER A 312 -13.01 11.40 -24.62
N SER A 313 -12.55 10.17 -24.88
CA SER A 313 -11.88 9.81 -26.12
C SER A 313 -12.16 8.37 -26.55
N THR A 314 -12.12 8.11 -27.85
CA THR A 314 -12.22 6.77 -28.41
C THR A 314 -10.87 6.06 -28.36
N THR A 315 -10.89 4.74 -28.22
CA THR A 315 -9.68 3.90 -28.22
C THR A 315 -10.01 2.50 -28.74
N ASN A 316 -8.98 1.68 -28.89
CA ASN A 316 -9.11 0.25 -29.18
C ASN A 316 -8.22 -0.58 -28.23
N LEU A 317 -8.06 -0.09 -26.99
CA LEU A 317 -7.27 -0.74 -25.95
C LEU A 317 -7.89 -2.09 -25.59
N LYS A 318 -7.08 -3.15 -25.60
CA LYS A 318 -7.50 -4.48 -25.15
C LYS A 318 -7.11 -4.70 -23.69
N LEU A 319 -8.11 -4.90 -22.84
CA LEU A 319 -7.96 -5.30 -21.44
C LEU A 319 -8.57 -6.70 -21.24
N TYR A 320 -8.43 -7.25 -20.04
CA TYR A 320 -9.08 -8.51 -19.65
C TYR A 320 -9.72 -8.39 -18.29
N LEU A 321 -10.91 -8.96 -18.15
CA LEU A 321 -11.71 -8.84 -16.94
C LEU A 321 -11.13 -9.70 -15.83
N THR A 322 -10.98 -9.13 -14.63
CA THR A 322 -10.50 -9.83 -13.45
C THR A 322 -11.52 -10.84 -12.90
N GLY A 323 -12.79 -10.70 -13.31
CA GLY A 323 -13.92 -11.46 -12.79
C GLY A 323 -14.46 -10.94 -11.45
N PHE A 324 -14.00 -9.79 -10.98
CA PHE A 324 -14.46 -9.17 -9.74
C PHE A 324 -15.21 -7.86 -10.02
N GLY A 325 -16.07 -7.47 -9.09
CA GLY A 325 -16.81 -6.20 -9.14
C GLY A 325 -17.99 -6.23 -10.12
N SER A 326 -18.51 -5.04 -10.38
CA SER A 326 -19.72 -4.79 -11.15
C SER A 326 -19.41 -3.93 -12.38
N ALA A 327 -20.30 -3.94 -13.37
CA ALA A 327 -20.23 -3.07 -14.54
C ALA A 327 -21.51 -2.23 -14.66
N TYR A 328 -21.39 -1.03 -15.24
CA TYR A 328 -22.41 0.02 -15.15
C TYR A 328 -22.85 0.51 -16.52
N ASN A 329 -24.02 1.14 -16.63
CA ASN A 329 -24.49 1.76 -17.88
C ASN A 329 -23.89 3.16 -18.13
N ILE A 330 -23.27 3.76 -17.11
CA ILE A 330 -22.63 5.09 -17.17
C ILE A 330 -21.25 5.07 -16.53
N SER A 331 -20.35 5.98 -16.95
CA SER A 331 -19.11 6.21 -16.23
C SER A 331 -19.39 6.73 -14.81
N ASP A 332 -18.64 6.24 -13.83
CA ASP A 332 -18.88 6.52 -12.40
C ASP A 332 -20.30 6.17 -11.92
N GLY A 333 -20.93 5.12 -12.46
CA GLY A 333 -22.25 4.66 -12.05
C GLY A 333 -22.35 4.24 -10.58
N ASP A 334 -23.57 4.36 -10.03
CA ASP A 334 -23.95 3.92 -8.68
C ASP A 334 -24.87 2.69 -8.77
N THR A 335 -25.53 2.31 -7.67
CA THR A 335 -26.27 1.06 -7.48
C THR A 335 -27.35 0.86 -8.53
N ASN A 336 -28.09 1.91 -8.91
CA ASN A 336 -29.14 1.81 -9.93
C ASN A 336 -28.60 1.91 -11.36
N ASN A 337 -27.29 2.15 -11.54
CA ASN A 337 -26.63 2.09 -12.83
C ASN A 337 -26.03 0.71 -13.14
N VAL A 338 -26.12 -0.26 -12.23
CA VAL A 338 -25.52 -1.59 -12.38
C VAL A 338 -26.17 -2.36 -13.52
N VAL A 339 -25.36 -2.81 -14.48
CA VAL A 339 -25.77 -3.70 -15.58
C VAL A 339 -25.44 -5.16 -15.26
N TYR A 340 -24.30 -5.38 -14.60
CA TYR A 340 -23.87 -6.67 -14.11
C TYR A 340 -23.41 -6.52 -12.65
N GLU A 341 -24.11 -7.16 -11.71
CA GLU A 341 -23.73 -7.11 -10.29
C GLU A 341 -22.39 -7.79 -10.01
N LYS A 342 -22.11 -8.88 -10.73
CA LYS A 342 -20.87 -9.66 -10.63
C LYS A 342 -20.32 -9.95 -12.03
N LEU A 343 -19.00 -9.98 -12.14
CA LEU A 343 -18.28 -10.24 -13.40
C LEU A 343 -17.60 -11.61 -13.43
N ASP A 344 -17.87 -12.49 -12.46
CA ASP A 344 -17.24 -13.81 -12.34
C ASP A 344 -17.40 -14.70 -13.59
N ALA A 345 -18.58 -14.69 -14.22
CA ALA A 345 -18.86 -15.37 -15.49
C ALA A 345 -18.04 -14.84 -16.69
N TYR A 346 -17.36 -13.70 -16.52
CA TYR A 346 -16.53 -13.05 -17.54
C TYR A 346 -15.04 -13.03 -17.18
N ARG A 347 -14.64 -13.75 -16.12
CA ARG A 347 -13.25 -13.85 -15.69
C ARG A 347 -12.31 -14.22 -16.83
N ALA A 348 -11.19 -13.50 -16.93
CA ALA A 348 -10.17 -13.63 -17.97
C ALA A 348 -10.67 -13.45 -19.42
N LYS A 349 -11.91 -13.01 -19.64
CA LYS A 349 -12.38 -12.67 -20.99
C LYS A 349 -11.84 -11.32 -21.42
N ALA A 350 -11.52 -11.20 -22.71
CA ALA A 350 -11.07 -9.94 -23.29
C ALA A 350 -12.18 -8.89 -23.23
N PHE A 351 -11.79 -7.65 -22.94
CA PHE A 351 -12.63 -6.46 -22.93
C PHE A 351 -11.98 -5.41 -23.84
N THR A 352 -12.53 -5.26 -25.04
CA THR A 352 -12.09 -4.24 -25.98
C THR A 352 -12.73 -2.91 -25.61
N VAL A 353 -11.90 -1.98 -25.16
CA VAL A 353 -12.32 -0.64 -24.81
C VAL A 353 -12.58 0.15 -26.09
N LYS A 354 -13.78 0.73 -26.20
CA LYS A 354 -14.19 1.60 -27.31
C LYS A 354 -14.05 3.08 -26.94
N LYS A 355 -14.28 3.42 -25.66
CA LYS A 355 -14.25 4.79 -25.16
C LYS A 355 -13.64 4.85 -23.76
N VAL A 356 -12.94 5.93 -23.46
CA VAL A 356 -12.37 6.22 -22.14
C VAL A 356 -12.90 7.56 -21.67
N GLU A 357 -13.37 7.62 -20.43
CA GLU A 357 -13.80 8.85 -19.76
C GLU A 357 -13.02 9.07 -18.47
N VAL A 358 -12.63 10.32 -18.20
CA VAL A 358 -11.99 10.71 -16.94
C VAL A 358 -12.95 11.58 -16.13
N VAL A 359 -13.60 10.97 -15.13
CA VAL A 359 -14.56 11.61 -14.24
C VAL A 359 -13.87 11.92 -12.91
N ASN A 360 -13.76 13.20 -12.55
CA ASN A 360 -13.11 13.65 -11.31
C ASN A 360 -11.71 13.03 -11.05
N GLY A 361 -10.92 12.85 -12.12
CA GLY A 361 -9.57 12.28 -12.06
C GLY A 361 -9.49 10.75 -12.00
N LYS A 362 -10.64 10.04 -12.04
CA LYS A 362 -10.71 8.58 -12.19
C LYS A 362 -11.03 8.21 -13.63
N THR A 363 -10.41 7.14 -14.12
CA THR A 363 -10.58 6.65 -15.50
C THR A 363 -11.57 5.50 -15.55
N TYR A 364 -12.54 5.61 -16.47
CA TYR A 364 -13.54 4.60 -16.77
C TYR A 364 -13.42 4.18 -18.24
N TYR A 365 -13.69 2.91 -18.50
CA TYR A 365 -13.52 2.25 -19.79
C TYR A 365 -14.87 1.71 -20.24
N GLN A 366 -15.34 2.19 -21.39
CA GLN A 366 -16.54 1.68 -22.04
C GLN A 366 -16.16 0.56 -23.00
N GLY A 367 -16.94 -0.50 -23.00
CA GLY A 367 -16.81 -1.61 -23.93
C GLY A 367 -18.10 -2.42 -23.97
N SER A 368 -18.01 -3.66 -24.42
CA SER A 368 -19.17 -4.57 -24.48
C SER A 368 -18.93 -5.81 -23.64
N ILE A 369 -19.94 -6.21 -22.87
CA ILE A 369 -20.00 -7.48 -22.14
C ILE A 369 -21.37 -8.10 -22.43
N GLY A 370 -21.38 -9.32 -22.97
CA GLY A 370 -22.62 -10.04 -23.29
C GLY A 370 -23.57 -9.28 -24.23
N GLY A 371 -23.02 -8.54 -25.20
CA GLY A 371 -23.79 -7.70 -26.13
C GLY A 371 -24.26 -6.35 -25.57
N LYS A 372 -24.13 -6.11 -24.25
CA LYS A 372 -24.50 -4.84 -23.62
C LYS A 372 -23.31 -3.89 -23.59
N THR A 373 -23.55 -2.60 -23.83
CA THR A 373 -22.55 -1.55 -23.62
C THR A 373 -22.44 -1.28 -22.12
N VAL A 374 -21.23 -1.31 -21.60
CA VAL A 374 -20.97 -1.11 -20.16
C VAL A 374 -19.72 -0.29 -19.91
N TRP A 375 -19.67 0.31 -18.73
CA TRP A 375 -18.54 1.01 -18.15
C TRP A 375 -17.95 0.24 -16.97
N ILE A 376 -16.63 0.16 -16.95
CA ILE A 376 -15.84 -0.43 -15.85
C ILE A 376 -14.67 0.50 -15.51
N ASN A 377 -13.95 0.21 -14.43
CA ASN A 377 -12.65 0.80 -14.13
C ASN A 377 -11.57 -0.30 -14.00
N LEU A 378 -10.31 0.08 -13.73
CA LEU A 378 -9.21 -0.90 -13.65
C LEU A 378 -9.33 -1.86 -12.46
N GLU A 379 -10.24 -1.69 -11.51
CA GLU A 379 -10.50 -2.72 -10.49
C GLU A 379 -11.17 -3.96 -11.09
N GLN A 380 -11.92 -3.80 -12.18
CA GLN A 380 -12.61 -4.90 -12.89
C GLN A 380 -11.81 -5.46 -14.07
N ALA A 381 -10.77 -4.76 -14.54
CA ALA A 381 -9.98 -5.18 -15.70
C ALA A 381 -8.48 -4.87 -15.56
N ASP A 382 -7.65 -5.63 -16.27
CA ASP A 382 -6.21 -5.50 -16.19
C ASP A 382 -5.51 -5.87 -17.51
N ASN A 383 -4.18 -5.81 -17.52
CA ASN A 383 -3.33 -6.12 -18.67
C ASN A 383 -3.38 -7.62 -19.08
N ASN A 384 -2.75 -7.94 -20.20
CA ASN A 384 -2.79 -9.29 -20.81
C ASN A 384 -2.38 -10.42 -19.84
N PHE A 385 -1.41 -10.19 -18.93
CA PHE A 385 -0.94 -11.22 -18.01
C PHE A 385 -2.03 -11.73 -17.05
N ILE A 386 -3.11 -10.97 -16.82
CA ILE A 386 -4.20 -11.40 -15.93
C ILE A 386 -4.92 -12.63 -16.47
N ALA A 387 -5.01 -12.74 -17.80
CA ALA A 387 -5.69 -13.82 -18.52
C ALA A 387 -4.73 -14.85 -19.12
N GLU A 388 -3.43 -14.55 -19.14
CA GLU A 388 -2.41 -15.41 -19.73
C GLU A 388 -2.35 -16.78 -19.04
N ASN A 389 -2.20 -17.84 -19.84
CA ASN A 389 -2.11 -19.19 -19.31
C ASN A 389 -0.73 -19.37 -18.67
N LEU A 390 -0.70 -19.55 -17.35
CA LEU A 390 0.55 -19.66 -16.57
C LEU A 390 1.33 -20.95 -16.84
N ARG A 391 0.77 -21.88 -17.64
CA ARG A 391 1.46 -23.05 -18.18
C ARG A 391 2.22 -22.77 -19.48
N LYS A 392 2.12 -21.55 -20.03
CA LYS A 392 3.02 -21.08 -21.09
C LYS A 392 4.25 -20.45 -20.45
N THR A 393 5.40 -21.01 -20.73
CA THR A 393 6.68 -20.51 -20.21
C THR A 393 6.93 -19.09 -20.71
N SER A 394 7.56 -18.26 -19.89
CA SER A 394 8.02 -16.92 -20.28
C SER A 394 9.39 -16.99 -20.98
N ASN A 395 9.62 -16.06 -21.91
CA ASN A 395 10.95 -15.80 -22.50
C ASN A 395 11.76 -14.77 -21.70
N ILE A 396 11.46 -14.58 -20.42
CA ILE A 396 12.23 -13.66 -19.59
C ILE A 396 13.63 -14.24 -19.30
N THR A 397 14.62 -13.37 -19.30
CA THR A 397 16.02 -13.71 -19.05
C THR A 397 16.40 -13.42 -17.60
N GLN A 398 17.47 -14.07 -17.14
CA GLN A 398 18.07 -13.80 -15.84
C GLN A 398 18.44 -12.32 -15.69
N SER A 399 19.06 -11.72 -16.71
CA SER A 399 19.47 -10.32 -16.69
C SER A 399 18.29 -9.36 -16.59
N GLU A 400 17.17 -9.63 -17.27
CA GLU A 400 15.94 -8.83 -17.14
C GLU A 400 15.41 -8.85 -15.70
N MET A 401 15.34 -10.04 -15.08
CA MET A 401 14.90 -10.18 -13.67
C MET A 401 15.86 -9.47 -12.70
N GLN A 402 17.17 -9.62 -12.89
CA GLN A 402 18.20 -8.98 -12.06
C GLN A 402 18.15 -7.46 -12.17
N ASN A 403 18.13 -6.95 -13.39
CA ASN A 403 18.04 -5.51 -13.68
C ASN A 403 16.76 -4.91 -13.11
N TYR A 404 15.64 -5.64 -13.18
CA TYR A 404 14.39 -5.19 -12.59
C TYR A 404 14.49 -5.04 -11.06
N LEU A 405 15.05 -6.02 -10.35
CA LEU A 405 15.26 -5.89 -8.90
C LEU A 405 16.19 -4.72 -8.55
N ILE A 406 17.31 -4.58 -9.25
CA ILE A 406 18.26 -3.49 -9.03
C ILE A 406 17.59 -2.14 -9.29
N LYS A 407 16.83 -2.00 -10.38
CA LYS A 407 16.08 -0.79 -10.71
C LYS A 407 15.08 -0.41 -9.61
N LYS A 408 14.42 -1.40 -8.99
CA LYS A 408 13.38 -1.15 -7.98
C LYS A 408 13.92 -0.97 -6.56
N LYS A 409 15.02 -1.64 -6.22
CA LYS A 409 15.52 -1.75 -4.83
C LYS A 409 16.94 -1.23 -4.62
N GLY A 410 17.64 -0.86 -5.69
CA GLY A 410 19.04 -0.45 -5.67
C GLY A 410 20.00 -1.65 -5.57
N ALA A 411 21.30 -1.39 -5.75
CA ALA A 411 22.33 -2.43 -5.81
C ALA A 411 22.44 -3.31 -4.55
N ALA A 412 22.02 -2.83 -3.37
CA ALA A 412 22.04 -3.62 -2.15
C ALA A 412 21.19 -4.91 -2.23
N ILE A 413 20.21 -4.96 -3.14
CA ILE A 413 19.36 -6.14 -3.35
C ILE A 413 20.13 -7.38 -3.83
N THR A 414 21.33 -7.20 -4.41
CA THR A 414 22.16 -8.32 -4.89
C THR A 414 22.59 -9.27 -3.77
N SER A 415 22.62 -8.78 -2.53
CA SER A 415 22.91 -9.59 -1.34
C SER A 415 21.75 -10.49 -0.92
N ALA A 416 20.50 -10.13 -1.29
CA ALA A 416 19.30 -10.82 -0.87
C ALA A 416 19.15 -12.18 -1.55
N THR A 417 18.62 -13.16 -0.81
CA THR A 417 18.39 -14.53 -1.31
C THR A 417 17.52 -14.52 -2.56
N LEU A 418 16.47 -13.68 -2.63
CA LEU A 418 15.61 -13.56 -3.82
C LEU A 418 16.38 -13.23 -5.11
N TYR A 419 17.37 -12.33 -5.04
CA TYR A 419 18.19 -11.98 -6.20
C TYR A 419 19.07 -13.15 -6.63
N LYS A 420 19.71 -13.82 -5.66
CA LYS A 420 20.56 -15.00 -5.89
C LYS A 420 19.77 -16.19 -6.44
N MET A 421 18.47 -16.29 -6.15
CA MET A 421 17.61 -17.37 -6.61
C MET A 421 17.05 -17.21 -8.03
N ILE A 422 17.29 -16.09 -8.72
CA ILE A 422 16.80 -15.85 -10.08
C ILE A 422 17.09 -17.02 -11.05
N PRO A 423 18.31 -17.60 -11.10
CA PRO A 423 18.58 -18.76 -11.96
C PRO A 423 17.64 -19.94 -11.69
N ALA A 424 17.33 -20.21 -10.42
CA ALA A 424 16.45 -21.32 -10.05
C ALA A 424 15.00 -21.11 -10.50
N PHE A 425 14.50 -19.86 -10.62
CA PHE A 425 13.18 -19.62 -11.21
C PHE A 425 13.11 -20.04 -12.67
N LEU A 426 14.19 -19.85 -13.43
CA LEU A 426 14.29 -20.28 -14.81
C LEU A 426 14.45 -21.80 -14.92
N GLU A 427 15.20 -22.43 -14.02
CA GLU A 427 15.30 -23.89 -13.93
C GLU A 427 13.95 -24.52 -13.60
N ILE A 428 13.26 -24.04 -12.56
CA ILE A 428 11.95 -24.56 -12.16
C ILE A 428 10.91 -24.36 -13.27
N GLN A 429 10.98 -23.28 -14.05
CA GLN A 429 10.13 -23.14 -15.24
C GLN A 429 10.35 -24.29 -16.24
N LYS A 430 11.60 -24.70 -16.48
CA LYS A 430 11.93 -25.83 -17.38
C LYS A 430 11.44 -27.15 -16.80
N GLU A 431 11.64 -27.36 -15.50
CA GLU A 431 11.29 -28.61 -14.80
C GLU A 431 9.79 -28.78 -14.56
N TYR A 432 9.03 -27.70 -14.35
CA TYR A 432 7.61 -27.73 -13.94
C TYR A 432 6.65 -27.17 -14.99
N GLY A 433 7.16 -26.49 -16.01
CA GLY A 433 6.32 -25.89 -17.06
C GLY A 433 5.41 -24.79 -16.54
N ILE A 434 5.89 -23.98 -15.59
CA ILE A 434 5.17 -22.82 -15.02
C ILE A 434 5.94 -21.56 -15.37
N ASN A 435 5.23 -20.52 -15.77
CA ASN A 435 5.78 -19.22 -16.15
C ASN A 435 6.70 -18.61 -15.07
N ALA A 436 8.00 -18.49 -15.35
CA ALA A 436 9.02 -17.96 -14.43
C ALA A 436 8.76 -16.51 -14.06
N GLN A 437 8.35 -15.68 -15.03
CA GLN A 437 8.03 -14.27 -14.78
C GLN A 437 6.90 -14.13 -13.75
N PHE A 438 5.88 -14.99 -13.81
CA PHE A 438 4.83 -15.07 -12.81
C PHE A 438 5.36 -15.54 -11.45
N MET A 439 6.06 -16.68 -11.40
CA MET A 439 6.58 -17.23 -10.14
C MET A 439 7.48 -16.22 -9.42
N PHE A 440 8.31 -15.50 -10.17
CA PHE A 440 9.20 -14.49 -9.62
C PHE A 440 8.45 -13.21 -9.20
N ALA A 441 7.48 -12.73 -9.98
CA ALA A 441 6.60 -11.63 -9.57
C ALA A 441 5.84 -11.96 -8.28
N HIS A 442 5.39 -13.21 -8.14
CA HIS A 442 4.74 -13.71 -6.96
C HIS A 442 5.68 -13.76 -5.76
N ALA A 443 6.89 -14.29 -5.91
CA ALA A 443 7.90 -14.26 -4.86
C ALA A 443 8.24 -12.82 -4.43
N ILE A 444 8.30 -11.86 -5.35
CA ILE A 444 8.51 -10.43 -5.02
C ILE A 444 7.40 -9.93 -4.09
N VAL A 445 6.13 -10.25 -4.37
CA VAL A 445 5.00 -9.84 -3.53
C VAL A 445 5.07 -10.50 -2.16
N GLU A 446 5.19 -11.83 -2.12
CA GLU A 446 5.12 -12.61 -0.87
C GLU A 446 6.31 -12.35 0.07
N THR A 447 7.45 -11.92 -0.47
CA THR A 447 8.65 -11.63 0.34
C THR A 447 8.88 -10.16 0.64
N GLY A 448 7.98 -9.27 0.19
CA GLY A 448 8.19 -7.83 0.30
C GLY A 448 9.48 -7.40 -0.41
N TRP A 449 9.64 -7.80 -1.67
CA TRP A 449 10.84 -7.58 -2.49
C TRP A 449 12.11 -8.24 -1.93
N GLY A 450 12.00 -9.45 -1.36
CA GLY A 450 13.13 -10.21 -0.81
C GLY A 450 13.60 -9.75 0.57
N SER A 451 12.86 -8.85 1.24
CA SER A 451 13.22 -8.34 2.56
C SER A 451 12.73 -9.22 3.72
N SER A 452 11.82 -10.16 3.45
CA SER A 452 11.32 -11.10 4.45
C SER A 452 12.43 -11.96 5.03
N GLN A 453 12.59 -11.90 6.36
CA GLN A 453 13.52 -12.77 7.10
C GLN A 453 13.21 -14.26 6.87
N ILE A 454 11.94 -14.62 6.70
CA ILE A 454 11.52 -16.00 6.39
C ILE A 454 12.13 -16.43 5.05
N SER A 455 12.03 -15.60 4.00
CA SER A 455 12.62 -15.93 2.71
C SER A 455 14.15 -15.98 2.73
N GLN A 456 14.77 -15.10 3.52
CA GLN A 456 16.23 -15.00 3.59
C GLN A 456 16.86 -16.15 4.37
N TYR A 457 16.21 -16.54 5.47
CA TYR A 457 16.77 -17.50 6.42
C TYR A 457 16.23 -18.93 6.21
N LYS A 458 14.93 -19.06 5.86
CA LYS A 458 14.25 -20.36 5.74
C LYS A 458 14.03 -20.80 4.30
N ASN A 459 14.53 -20.04 3.32
CA ASN A 459 14.31 -20.31 1.89
C ASN A 459 12.82 -20.45 1.49
N ASN A 460 11.93 -19.84 2.28
CA ASN A 460 10.49 -19.97 2.15
C ASN A 460 9.90 -18.67 1.58
N PHE A 461 9.91 -18.56 0.25
CA PHE A 461 9.53 -17.35 -0.49
C PHE A 461 8.03 -17.06 -0.49
N PHE A 462 7.20 -18.04 -0.13
CA PHE A 462 5.74 -17.96 -0.26
C PHE A 462 5.01 -18.10 1.09
N GLY A 463 5.76 -18.13 2.19
CA GLY A 463 5.23 -18.13 3.56
C GLY A 463 4.46 -19.39 3.92
N TYR A 464 4.90 -20.56 3.47
CA TYR A 464 4.30 -21.83 3.89
C TYR A 464 4.45 -22.02 5.40
N GLN A 465 3.34 -22.26 6.10
CA GLN A 465 3.25 -22.40 7.56
C GLN A 465 3.61 -21.14 8.36
N ALA A 466 3.72 -19.98 7.71
CA ALA A 466 3.93 -18.71 8.39
C ALA A 466 2.62 -18.20 9.01
N TYR A 467 2.29 -18.66 10.21
CA TYR A 467 1.07 -18.27 10.92
C TYR A 467 1.20 -16.89 11.58
N ASP A 468 0.13 -16.12 11.59
CA ASP A 468 0.12 -14.77 12.18
C ASP A 468 0.52 -14.74 13.67
N SER A 469 0.38 -15.85 14.39
CA SER A 469 0.75 -15.97 15.80
C SER A 469 2.25 -16.14 16.06
N ALA A 470 2.99 -16.61 15.06
CA ALA A 470 4.40 -16.97 15.17
C ALA A 470 5.00 -17.14 13.75
N PRO A 471 5.04 -16.07 12.93
CA PRO A 471 5.22 -16.19 11.49
C PRO A 471 6.57 -16.76 11.09
N PHE A 472 7.65 -16.39 11.76
CA PHE A 472 8.97 -16.94 11.49
C PHE A 472 9.15 -18.31 12.14
N THR A 473 8.75 -18.43 13.41
CA THR A 473 8.90 -19.66 14.19
C THR A 473 8.17 -20.82 13.54
N CYS A 474 6.93 -20.63 13.10
CA CYS A 474 6.14 -21.69 12.50
C CYS A 474 6.43 -21.93 11.01
N ALA A 475 7.02 -20.96 10.29
CA ALA A 475 7.27 -21.12 8.86
C ALA A 475 8.18 -22.33 8.57
N LEU A 476 7.83 -23.07 7.52
CA LEU A 476 8.67 -24.17 7.03
C LEU A 476 10.07 -23.67 6.70
N TYR A 477 11.06 -24.51 7.03
CA TYR A 477 12.44 -24.40 6.62
C TYR A 477 12.67 -25.30 5.40
N PHE A 478 13.19 -24.71 4.33
CA PHE A 478 13.69 -25.45 3.17
C PHE A 478 15.23 -25.42 3.19
N PRO A 479 15.92 -26.57 3.06
CA PRO A 479 17.38 -26.60 3.05
C PRO A 479 18.00 -25.75 1.93
N SER A 480 17.32 -25.64 0.79
CA SER A 480 17.71 -24.74 -0.31
C SER A 480 16.52 -23.94 -0.87
N GLY A 481 16.84 -22.81 -1.51
CA GLY A 481 15.84 -22.02 -2.24
C GLY A 481 15.20 -22.77 -3.41
N LYS A 482 15.94 -23.67 -4.07
CA LYS A 482 15.41 -24.50 -5.16
C LYS A 482 14.36 -25.48 -4.64
N GLU A 483 14.60 -26.12 -3.50
CA GLU A 483 13.61 -27.01 -2.85
C GLU A 483 12.34 -26.26 -2.44
N GLY A 484 12.48 -25.08 -1.83
CA GLY A 484 11.32 -24.25 -1.49
C GLY A 484 10.51 -23.83 -2.72
N LEU A 485 11.20 -23.52 -3.82
CA LEU A 485 10.56 -23.16 -5.09
C LEU A 485 9.92 -24.36 -5.79
N ALA A 486 10.55 -25.55 -5.76
CA ALA A 486 9.98 -26.80 -6.26
C ALA A 486 8.71 -27.19 -5.50
N TYR A 487 8.74 -27.11 -4.16
CA TYR A 487 7.57 -27.32 -3.31
C TYR A 487 6.43 -26.35 -3.67
N TYR A 488 6.76 -25.07 -3.86
CA TYR A 488 5.79 -24.09 -4.33
C TYR A 488 5.23 -24.43 -5.71
N ALA A 489 6.07 -24.75 -6.68
CA ALA A 489 5.68 -24.99 -8.07
C ALA A 489 4.76 -26.22 -8.17
N GLU A 490 5.06 -27.31 -7.45
CA GLU A 490 4.19 -28.48 -7.34
C GLU A 490 2.82 -28.11 -6.77
N LYS A 491 2.78 -27.38 -5.63
CA LYS A 491 1.50 -26.99 -5.01
C LYS A 491 0.67 -26.02 -5.86
N ILE A 492 1.32 -25.09 -6.57
CA ILE A 492 0.62 -24.20 -7.50
C ILE A 492 0.06 -25.00 -8.68
N TYR A 493 0.84 -25.91 -9.25
CA TYR A 493 0.34 -26.75 -10.32
C TYR A 493 -0.85 -27.60 -9.86
N GLN A 494 -0.68 -28.41 -8.81
CA GLN A 494 -1.68 -29.39 -8.38
C GLN A 494 -3.00 -28.73 -7.94
N ASN A 495 -2.91 -27.62 -7.21
CA ASN A 495 -4.10 -27.01 -6.62
C ASN A 495 -4.76 -25.96 -7.52
N TYR A 496 -3.99 -25.24 -8.34
CA TYR A 496 -4.48 -24.07 -9.07
C TYR A 496 -4.43 -24.22 -10.58
N LEU A 497 -3.34 -24.73 -11.16
CA LEU A 497 -3.14 -24.73 -12.62
C LEU A 497 -3.54 -26.04 -13.30
N ARG A 498 -3.74 -27.12 -12.54
CA ARG A 498 -4.28 -28.38 -13.03
C ARG A 498 -5.80 -28.31 -13.09
N VAL A 499 -6.37 -28.66 -14.23
CA VAL A 499 -7.84 -28.79 -14.39
C VAL A 499 -8.36 -29.81 -13.38
N GLY A 500 -9.39 -29.44 -12.61
CA GLY A 500 -9.94 -30.25 -11.53
C GLY A 500 -9.16 -30.19 -10.21
N GLY A 501 -8.08 -29.41 -10.13
CA GLY A 501 -7.41 -29.11 -8.86
C GLY A 501 -8.35 -28.42 -7.88
N VAL A 502 -8.14 -28.64 -6.57
CA VAL A 502 -9.07 -28.20 -5.50
C VAL A 502 -9.37 -26.69 -5.48
N TYR A 503 -8.47 -25.86 -6.03
CA TYR A 503 -8.60 -24.40 -6.12
C TYR A 503 -8.59 -23.89 -7.56
N ASN A 504 -8.72 -24.78 -8.54
CA ASN A 504 -8.69 -24.42 -9.95
C ASN A 504 -9.95 -23.63 -10.33
N ASN A 505 -9.75 -22.37 -10.75
CA ASN A 505 -10.80 -21.47 -11.27
C ASN A 505 -10.37 -20.84 -12.60
N GLY A 506 -9.51 -21.57 -13.34
CA GLY A 506 -8.74 -21.07 -14.47
C GLY A 506 -7.24 -21.18 -14.23
N VAL A 507 -6.49 -21.34 -15.31
CA VAL A 507 -5.03 -21.56 -15.30
C VAL A 507 -4.22 -20.26 -15.43
N ASN A 508 -4.87 -19.13 -15.13
CA ASN A 508 -4.32 -17.78 -15.22
C ASN A 508 -4.41 -17.05 -13.87
N VAL A 509 -3.79 -15.88 -13.77
CA VAL A 509 -3.76 -15.10 -12.53
C VAL A 509 -5.18 -14.72 -12.06
N ALA A 510 -6.10 -14.38 -12.98
CA ALA A 510 -7.49 -14.09 -12.65
C ALA A 510 -8.20 -15.27 -11.96
N GLY A 511 -7.96 -16.48 -12.46
CA GLY A 511 -8.48 -17.73 -11.88
C GLY A 511 -7.86 -18.04 -10.52
N MET A 512 -6.53 -17.96 -10.42
CA MET A 512 -5.83 -18.18 -9.15
C MET A 512 -6.35 -17.25 -8.03
N ASN A 513 -6.61 -15.99 -8.35
CA ASN A 513 -7.04 -15.00 -7.37
C ASN A 513 -8.39 -15.31 -6.69
N VAL A 514 -9.19 -16.24 -7.23
CA VAL A 514 -10.46 -16.65 -6.59
C VAL A 514 -10.22 -17.31 -5.23
N ARG A 515 -9.15 -18.11 -5.11
CA ARG A 515 -8.88 -18.94 -3.94
C ARG A 515 -7.53 -18.66 -3.28
N TYR A 516 -6.60 -18.01 -3.99
CA TYR A 516 -5.26 -17.77 -3.48
C TYR A 516 -5.23 -16.67 -2.40
N ALA A 517 -5.95 -15.57 -2.63
CA ALA A 517 -5.95 -14.41 -1.76
C ALA A 517 -7.36 -13.88 -1.52
N THR A 518 -7.59 -13.35 -0.32
CA THR A 518 -8.82 -12.59 -0.01
C THR A 518 -8.82 -11.21 -0.70
N ASP A 519 -7.63 -10.68 -1.02
CA ASP A 519 -7.48 -9.41 -1.74
C ASP A 519 -7.75 -9.58 -3.23
N LYS A 520 -8.85 -8.96 -3.68
CA LYS A 520 -9.26 -8.92 -5.09
C LYS A 520 -8.23 -8.22 -6.00
N ASN A 521 -7.31 -7.42 -5.45
CA ASN A 521 -6.23 -6.76 -6.17
C ASN A 521 -4.90 -7.55 -6.19
N TRP A 522 -4.81 -8.71 -5.52
CA TRP A 522 -3.59 -9.53 -5.53
C TRP A 522 -3.14 -9.82 -6.97
N GLY A 523 -4.06 -10.33 -7.80
CA GLY A 523 -3.74 -10.68 -9.19
C GLY A 523 -3.23 -9.49 -10.00
N ARG A 524 -3.84 -8.31 -9.80
CA ARG A 524 -3.42 -7.06 -10.46
C ARG A 524 -2.04 -6.58 -10.01
N THR A 525 -1.68 -6.84 -8.76
CA THR A 525 -0.34 -6.52 -8.26
C THR A 525 0.71 -7.39 -8.92
N ILE A 526 0.42 -8.67 -9.10
CA ILE A 526 1.31 -9.65 -9.75
C ILE A 526 1.53 -9.27 -11.21
N THR A 527 0.45 -9.11 -11.99
CA THR A 527 0.50 -8.80 -13.42
C THR A 527 1.14 -7.45 -13.70
N ARG A 528 0.97 -6.45 -12.83
CA ARG A 528 1.70 -5.18 -12.92
C ARG A 528 3.20 -5.39 -12.76
N ILE A 529 3.63 -6.20 -11.79
CA ILE A 529 5.05 -6.52 -11.60
C ILE A 529 5.59 -7.29 -12.80
N MET A 530 4.81 -8.23 -13.36
CA MET A 530 5.17 -8.92 -14.61
C MET A 530 5.37 -7.90 -15.74
N GLU A 531 4.38 -7.06 -16.01
CA GLU A 531 4.42 -6.04 -17.07
C GLU A 531 5.59 -5.06 -16.91
N GLU A 532 5.87 -4.60 -15.69
CA GLU A 532 7.00 -3.70 -15.41
C GLU A 532 8.37 -4.37 -15.55
N MET A 533 8.45 -5.69 -15.35
CA MET A 533 9.67 -6.47 -15.44
C MET A 533 10.01 -6.81 -16.90
N LYS A 534 9.02 -7.26 -17.66
CA LYS A 534 9.10 -7.47 -19.10
C LYS A 534 7.69 -7.30 -19.69
N PRO A 535 7.44 -6.28 -20.52
CA PRO A 535 6.12 -6.05 -21.11
C PRO A 535 5.62 -7.27 -21.88
N TYR A 536 4.31 -7.47 -21.85
CA TYR A 536 3.68 -8.60 -22.52
C TYR A 536 3.93 -8.60 -24.03
N ASN A 537 4.40 -9.73 -24.58
CA ASN A 537 4.59 -9.91 -26.02
C ASN A 537 3.51 -10.87 -26.55
N SER A 538 2.50 -10.32 -27.23
CA SER A 538 1.37 -11.08 -27.75
C SER A 538 1.76 -12.13 -28.78
N SER A 539 2.71 -11.82 -29.67
CA SER A 539 3.17 -12.76 -30.71
C SER A 539 3.90 -13.96 -30.09
N TYR A 540 4.71 -13.70 -29.06
CA TYR A 540 5.39 -14.76 -28.32
C TYR A 540 4.38 -15.69 -27.63
N TYR A 541 3.48 -15.16 -26.81
CA TYR A 541 2.53 -16.00 -26.07
C TYR A 541 1.50 -16.67 -26.98
N ALA A 542 1.17 -16.10 -28.14
CA ALA A 542 0.34 -16.75 -29.15
C ALA A 542 1.03 -18.00 -29.73
N ALA A 543 2.34 -17.92 -30.02
CA ALA A 543 3.13 -19.02 -30.56
C ALA A 543 3.60 -20.03 -29.49
N GLN A 544 3.68 -19.62 -28.23
CA GLN A 544 4.21 -20.45 -27.14
C GLN A 544 3.23 -21.59 -26.79
N PRO A 545 3.66 -22.87 -26.89
CA PRO A 545 2.82 -24.00 -26.51
C PRO A 545 2.54 -24.02 -25.01
N ILE A 546 1.37 -24.53 -24.65
CA ILE A 546 1.00 -24.85 -23.27
C ILE A 546 1.85 -26.04 -22.83
N SER A 547 2.52 -25.94 -21.68
CA SER A 547 3.35 -27.02 -21.17
C SER A 547 2.52 -28.27 -20.83
N THR A 548 2.98 -29.42 -21.31
CA THR A 548 2.44 -30.75 -21.01
C THR A 548 3.07 -31.39 -19.79
N ILE A 549 4.06 -30.75 -19.17
CA ILE A 549 4.76 -31.29 -17.99
C ILE A 549 3.77 -31.45 -16.84
N VAL A 550 3.82 -32.58 -16.15
CA VAL A 550 3.08 -32.82 -14.91
C VAL A 550 4.11 -32.89 -13.79
N PRO A 551 4.25 -31.83 -12.97
CA PRO A 551 5.11 -31.83 -11.78
C PRO A 551 4.95 -33.08 -10.93
N ALA A 552 6.05 -33.78 -10.68
CA ALA A 552 6.09 -34.90 -9.75
C ALA A 552 5.74 -34.42 -8.33
N PRO A 553 5.01 -35.22 -7.54
CA PRO A 553 4.76 -34.90 -6.15
C PRO A 553 6.07 -34.74 -5.37
N VAL A 554 6.17 -33.68 -4.56
CA VAL A 554 7.27 -33.52 -3.62
C VAL A 554 6.98 -34.38 -2.39
N ASN A 555 7.54 -35.60 -2.37
CA ASN A 555 7.36 -36.57 -1.28
C ASN A 555 8.21 -36.25 -0.03
N LYS A 556 9.10 -35.26 -0.12
CA LYS A 556 9.91 -34.81 1.02
C LYS A 556 9.04 -34.03 2.00
N THR A 557 9.07 -34.45 3.26
CA THR A 557 8.45 -33.71 4.36
C THR A 557 9.42 -32.63 4.82
N TYR A 558 8.95 -31.39 4.87
CA TYR A 558 9.68 -30.25 5.42
C TYR A 558 9.07 -29.87 6.77
N ASP A 559 9.91 -29.38 7.66
CA ASP A 559 9.51 -28.91 8.98
C ASP A 559 9.99 -27.46 9.21
N HIS A 560 9.45 -26.80 10.23
CA HIS A 560 9.85 -25.46 10.67
C HIS A 560 11.18 -25.45 11.44
N ILE A 561 11.70 -26.62 11.80
CA ILE A 561 12.91 -26.78 12.60
C ILE A 561 14.13 -26.35 11.79
N ILE A 562 14.95 -25.50 12.41
CA ILE A 562 16.22 -25.04 11.85
C ILE A 562 17.28 -26.08 12.22
N PRO A 563 18.06 -26.61 11.26
CA PRO A 563 19.12 -27.58 11.54
C PRO A 563 20.11 -27.10 12.61
N ALA A 564 20.56 -28.00 13.48
CA ALA A 564 21.43 -27.66 14.61
C ALA A 564 22.77 -27.02 14.21
N ASN A 565 23.27 -27.31 13.00
CA ASN A 565 24.48 -26.73 12.44
C ASN A 565 24.31 -25.31 11.89
N MET A 566 23.09 -24.77 11.87
CA MET A 566 22.81 -23.41 11.41
C MET A 566 22.79 -22.41 12.58
N PRO A 567 23.36 -21.19 12.42
CA PRO A 567 23.38 -20.19 13.50
C PRO A 567 21.98 -19.75 13.89
N GLN A 568 21.61 -19.80 15.17
CA GLN A 568 20.25 -19.41 15.61
C GLN A 568 19.85 -18.00 15.13
N PRO A 569 18.58 -17.78 14.76
CA PRO A 569 18.11 -16.49 14.29
C PRO A 569 18.09 -15.47 15.43
N SER A 570 18.31 -14.19 15.14
CA SER A 570 18.39 -13.12 16.14
C SER A 570 17.09 -12.88 16.95
N ILE A 571 15.98 -13.44 16.47
CA ILE A 571 14.69 -13.45 17.17
C ILE A 571 14.69 -14.44 18.34
N PHE A 572 15.57 -15.45 18.35
CA PHE A 572 15.68 -16.38 19.45
C PHE A 572 16.48 -15.74 20.58
N LYS A 573 15.80 -15.50 21.71
CA LYS A 573 16.35 -14.95 22.95
C LYS A 573 16.64 -16.11 23.89
N THR A 574 17.92 -16.32 24.17
CA THR A 574 18.39 -17.33 25.12
C THR A 574 18.28 -16.84 26.56
N PHE A 575 18.21 -17.77 27.51
CA PHE A 575 18.25 -17.45 28.94
C PHE A 575 19.60 -17.79 29.56
N ASP A 576 19.98 -17.06 30.61
CA ASP A 576 21.15 -17.36 31.41
C ASP A 576 21.02 -18.73 32.10
N LYS A 577 22.13 -19.42 32.32
CA LYS A 577 22.12 -20.70 33.04
C LYS A 577 21.59 -20.55 34.47
N GLY A 578 20.88 -21.57 34.95
CA GLY A 578 20.36 -21.64 36.32
C GLY A 578 19.00 -20.97 36.51
N ILE A 579 18.19 -20.84 35.46
CA ILE A 579 16.76 -20.58 35.62
C ILE A 579 16.12 -21.79 36.31
N LYS A 580 15.42 -21.56 37.42
CA LYS A 580 14.70 -22.58 38.18
C LYS A 580 13.24 -22.57 37.74
N THR A 581 12.83 -23.66 37.10
CA THR A 581 11.47 -23.83 36.60
C THR A 581 10.94 -25.22 36.90
N THR A 582 9.71 -25.29 37.40
CA THR A 582 8.93 -26.53 37.51
C THR A 582 7.59 -26.37 36.81
N THR A 583 6.93 -27.48 36.49
CA THR A 583 5.53 -27.46 36.07
C THR A 583 4.63 -27.28 37.30
N ASN A 584 3.61 -26.43 37.21
CA ASN A 584 2.64 -26.20 38.30
C ASN A 584 1.38 -27.08 38.17
N ALA A 585 1.25 -27.78 37.03
CA ALA A 585 0.17 -28.69 36.70
C ALA A 585 0.68 -29.74 35.69
N SER A 586 -0.20 -30.64 35.26
CA SER A 586 0.08 -31.51 34.12
C SER A 586 0.24 -30.67 32.85
N THR A 587 1.47 -30.57 32.32
CA THR A 587 1.83 -29.66 31.23
C THR A 587 2.00 -30.41 29.91
N LYS A 588 1.21 -30.02 28.90
CA LYS A 588 1.38 -30.52 27.52
C LYS A 588 2.60 -29.87 26.86
N VAL A 589 3.37 -30.68 26.15
CA VAL A 589 4.54 -30.24 25.36
C VAL A 589 4.19 -30.32 23.89
N TYR A 590 4.48 -29.25 23.14
CA TYR A 590 4.11 -29.13 21.74
C TYR A 590 5.33 -28.99 20.83
N SER A 591 5.18 -29.45 19.58
CA SER A 591 6.22 -29.29 18.55
C SER A 591 6.40 -27.85 18.08
N MET A 592 5.40 -26.98 18.27
CA MET A 592 5.43 -25.56 17.90
C MET A 592 4.41 -24.76 18.72
N PRO A 593 4.58 -23.44 18.90
CA PRO A 593 3.64 -22.60 19.64
C PRO A 593 2.40 -22.28 18.77
N TYR A 594 1.22 -22.19 19.40
CA TYR A 594 -0.08 -21.81 18.81
C TYR A 594 -0.61 -22.56 17.60
N ALA A 595 0.19 -23.30 16.83
CA ALA A 595 -0.31 -23.91 15.62
C ALA A 595 -1.46 -24.83 15.98
N GLN A 596 -2.54 -24.76 15.23
CA GLN A 596 -3.71 -25.61 15.42
C GLN A 596 -3.74 -26.66 14.31
N PRO A 597 -3.81 -27.96 14.64
CA PRO A 597 -3.42 -28.59 15.90
C PRO A 597 -1.92 -28.91 15.87
N ALA A 598 -1.10 -28.16 16.61
CA ALA A 598 0.31 -28.48 16.82
C ALA A 598 0.39 -29.88 17.40
N ARG A 599 1.33 -30.69 16.89
CA ARG A 599 1.53 -32.04 17.39
C ARG A 599 1.97 -31.97 18.85
N GLN A 600 1.20 -32.59 19.74
CA GLN A 600 1.61 -32.82 21.12
C GLN A 600 2.73 -33.87 21.12
N LEU A 601 3.88 -33.52 21.70
CA LEU A 601 5.04 -34.41 21.84
C LEU A 601 4.97 -35.28 23.10
N GLY A 602 4.19 -34.84 24.09
CA GLY A 602 3.94 -35.58 25.32
C GLY A 602 3.36 -34.69 26.42
N THR A 603 3.42 -35.18 27.64
CA THR A 603 2.90 -34.51 28.84
C THR A 603 3.89 -34.67 29.98
N LEU A 604 4.22 -33.57 30.65
CA LEU A 604 5.03 -33.55 31.85
C LEU A 604 4.12 -33.55 33.08
N ALA A 605 4.44 -34.39 34.07
CA ALA A 605 3.74 -34.40 35.36
C ALA A 605 3.93 -33.07 36.11
N SER A 606 3.01 -32.74 37.02
CA SER A 606 3.16 -31.59 37.91
C SER A 606 4.40 -31.72 38.80
N GLY A 607 5.06 -30.60 39.12
CA GLY A 607 6.29 -30.53 39.91
C GLY A 607 7.56 -30.94 39.17
N LYS A 608 7.48 -31.30 37.89
CA LYS A 608 8.65 -31.72 37.10
C LYS A 608 9.56 -30.53 36.82
N SER A 609 10.84 -30.64 37.19
CA SER A 609 11.85 -29.65 36.79
C SER A 609 12.08 -29.67 35.29
N ILE A 610 12.14 -28.48 34.68
CA ILE A 610 12.38 -28.31 33.24
C ILE A 610 13.48 -27.28 32.99
N THR A 611 14.22 -27.46 31.90
CA THR A 611 15.21 -26.48 31.43
C THR A 611 14.59 -25.62 30.34
N LEU A 612 14.39 -24.33 30.65
CA LEU A 612 14.00 -23.34 29.65
C LEU A 612 15.22 -22.96 28.80
N LEU A 613 15.09 -23.06 27.49
CA LEU A 613 16.15 -22.71 26.54
C LEU A 613 16.06 -21.25 26.09
N GLY A 614 14.84 -20.73 25.95
CA GLY A 614 14.63 -19.38 25.47
C GLY A 614 13.22 -19.11 24.94
N HIS A 615 13.10 -18.02 24.21
CA HIS A 615 11.86 -17.54 23.59
C HIS A 615 12.16 -16.97 22.19
N ASN A 616 11.23 -17.09 21.25
CA ASN A 616 11.35 -16.39 19.97
C ASN A 616 10.44 -15.16 19.95
N SER A 617 11.01 -13.98 19.71
CA SER A 617 10.30 -12.69 19.79
C SER A 617 9.16 -12.51 18.78
N ASP A 618 9.02 -13.39 17.78
CA ASP A 618 7.89 -13.36 16.85
C ASP A 618 6.67 -14.13 17.36
N VAL A 619 6.83 -14.93 18.43
CA VAL A 619 5.75 -15.70 19.03
C VAL A 619 4.93 -14.79 19.92
N LYS A 620 3.67 -14.55 19.54
CA LYS A 620 2.77 -13.67 20.29
C LYS A 620 2.63 -14.12 21.74
N ASP A 621 2.40 -13.17 22.64
CA ASP A 621 1.99 -13.50 24.01
C ASP A 621 0.53 -13.97 24.04
N ILE A 622 0.25 -14.86 24.98
CA ILE A 622 -1.09 -15.29 25.33
C ILE A 622 -1.71 -14.14 26.11
N LYS A 623 -2.91 -13.72 25.69
CA LYS A 623 -3.66 -12.64 26.34
C LYS A 623 -4.89 -13.19 27.04
N ASP A 624 -5.30 -12.54 28.12
CA ASP A 624 -6.57 -12.81 28.79
C ASP A 624 -7.75 -12.24 27.98
N SER A 625 -8.98 -12.43 28.49
CA SER A 625 -10.21 -11.92 27.86
C SER A 625 -10.25 -10.39 27.73
N ASN A 626 -9.42 -9.67 28.48
CA ASN A 626 -9.30 -8.21 28.45
C ASN A 626 -8.13 -7.74 27.59
N GLY A 627 -7.43 -8.64 26.89
CA GLY A 627 -6.28 -8.34 26.05
C GLY A 627 -5.00 -8.02 26.84
N LYS A 628 -4.96 -8.28 28.15
CA LYS A 628 -3.76 -8.13 28.98
C LYS A 628 -2.85 -9.35 28.85
N PHE A 629 -1.56 -9.16 29.09
CA PHE A 629 -0.59 -10.26 29.11
C PHE A 629 -1.05 -11.32 30.13
N LYS A 630 -1.12 -12.57 29.68
CA LYS A 630 -1.44 -13.74 30.51
C LYS A 630 -0.24 -14.68 30.62
N ALA A 631 0.40 -14.97 29.49
CA ALA A 631 1.52 -15.91 29.44
C ALA A 631 2.32 -15.81 28.15
N ARG A 632 3.45 -16.52 28.13
CA ARG A 632 4.39 -16.58 27.01
C ARG A 632 4.76 -18.03 26.69
N TRP A 633 5.07 -18.29 25.44
CA TRP A 633 5.63 -19.58 25.01
C TRP A 633 7.14 -19.61 25.17
N PHE A 634 7.64 -20.69 25.77
CA PHE A 634 9.06 -20.95 25.93
C PHE A 634 9.49 -22.23 25.23
N ARG A 635 10.69 -22.20 24.66
CA ARG A 635 11.41 -23.40 24.21
C ARG A 635 12.00 -24.10 25.41
N ILE A 636 11.94 -25.43 25.41
CA ILE A 636 12.47 -26.26 26.49
C ILE A 636 13.38 -27.35 25.94
N GLN A 637 14.30 -27.81 26.80
CA GLN A 637 14.95 -29.08 26.58
C GLN A 637 13.95 -30.19 26.90
N TYR A 638 13.75 -31.10 25.96
CA TYR A 638 12.77 -32.18 26.10
C TYR A 638 13.28 -33.46 25.44
N THR A 639 13.05 -34.57 26.12
CA THR A 639 13.20 -35.93 25.59
C THR A 639 11.81 -36.53 25.44
N ASP A 640 11.57 -37.21 24.33
CA ASP A 640 10.31 -37.91 24.10
C ASP A 640 10.14 -39.13 25.03
N ALA A 641 9.01 -39.83 24.88
CA ALA A 641 8.70 -41.01 25.69
C ALA A 641 9.71 -42.16 25.54
N ASN A 642 10.51 -42.15 24.46
CA ASN A 642 11.54 -43.15 24.19
C ASN A 642 12.93 -42.69 24.68
N GLY A 643 13.01 -41.54 25.36
CA GLY A 643 14.26 -40.96 25.84
C GLY A 643 15.09 -40.26 24.77
N GLN A 644 14.55 -40.06 23.56
CA GLN A 644 15.26 -39.34 22.50
C GLN A 644 15.07 -37.83 22.65
N ALA A 645 16.16 -37.08 22.58
CA ALA A 645 16.10 -35.63 22.56
C ALA A 645 15.35 -35.14 21.32
N THR A 646 14.39 -34.24 21.51
CA THR A 646 13.67 -33.62 20.39
C THR A 646 14.38 -32.36 19.94
N ASP A 647 14.40 -32.09 18.64
CA ASP A 647 15.05 -30.90 18.08
C ASP A 647 14.45 -29.58 18.60
N GLN A 648 13.12 -29.50 18.77
CA GLN A 648 12.44 -28.36 19.39
C GLN A 648 11.15 -28.80 20.11
N ALA A 649 10.94 -28.24 21.31
CA ALA A 649 9.76 -28.45 22.13
C ALA A 649 9.33 -27.15 22.83
N TRP A 650 8.03 -26.97 22.98
CA TRP A 650 7.42 -25.73 23.45
C TRP A 650 6.38 -25.97 24.54
N VAL A 651 6.34 -25.07 25.52
CA VAL A 651 5.34 -25.03 26.60
C VAL A 651 4.88 -23.60 26.86
N SER A 652 3.64 -23.45 27.32
CA SER A 652 3.09 -22.18 27.79
C SER A 652 3.49 -21.94 29.25
N SER A 653 3.89 -20.70 29.57
CA SER A 653 4.21 -20.28 30.94
C SER A 653 3.03 -20.35 31.90
N GLU A 654 1.79 -20.49 31.43
CA GLU A 654 0.61 -20.67 32.30
C GLU A 654 0.74 -21.90 33.21
N SER A 655 1.41 -22.94 32.71
CA SER A 655 1.56 -24.21 33.41
C SER A 655 2.90 -24.35 34.13
N LEU A 656 3.64 -23.25 34.28
CA LEU A 656 4.98 -23.23 34.86
C LEU A 656 5.01 -22.40 36.15
N ASP A 657 5.84 -22.83 37.09
CA ASP A 657 6.35 -22.00 38.18
C ASP A 657 7.80 -21.61 37.85
N ILE A 658 8.02 -20.35 37.47
CA ILE A 658 9.33 -19.81 37.10
C ILE A 658 9.81 -18.87 38.19
N GLN A 659 10.82 -19.29 38.94
CA GLN A 659 11.18 -18.60 40.17
C GLN A 659 12.01 -17.34 39.91
N ASN A 660 12.91 -17.38 38.93
CA ASN A 660 13.97 -16.38 38.78
C ASN A 660 14.18 -15.86 37.35
N LEU A 661 13.16 -15.87 36.49
CA LEU A 661 13.23 -15.26 35.17
C LEU A 661 12.37 -14.00 35.11
N ALA A 662 12.95 -12.94 34.55
CA ALA A 662 12.22 -11.74 34.19
C ALA A 662 12.75 -11.17 32.86
N VAL A 663 11.96 -10.29 32.27
CA VAL A 663 12.27 -9.60 31.01
C VAL A 663 11.93 -8.12 31.14
N THR A 664 12.68 -7.25 30.47
CA THR A 664 12.38 -5.82 30.37
C THR A 664 11.18 -5.55 29.45
N ASN A 665 10.42 -4.49 29.77
CA ASN A 665 9.22 -4.06 29.03
C ASN A 665 9.46 -2.79 28.17
N GLY A 666 10.71 -2.44 27.90
CA GLY A 666 11.05 -1.30 27.08
C GLY A 666 12.55 -1.03 26.96
N ASP A 667 12.89 -0.13 26.04
CA ASP A 667 14.27 0.29 25.80
C ASP A 667 14.82 1.20 26.90
N GLY A 668 16.07 0.97 27.29
CA GLY A 668 16.79 1.84 28.21
C GLY A 668 16.37 1.67 29.67
N CYS A 669 15.91 0.47 30.04
CA CYS A 669 15.58 0.09 31.42
C CYS A 669 16.82 0.23 32.31
N ASN A 670 16.76 1.13 33.29
CA ASN A 670 17.89 1.41 34.17
C ASN A 670 18.09 0.28 35.18
N VAL A 671 19.30 -0.27 35.21
CA VAL A 671 19.78 -1.18 36.24
C VAL A 671 20.71 -0.41 37.17
N ARG A 672 20.48 -0.50 38.48
CA ARG A 672 21.08 0.38 39.49
C ARG A 672 21.83 -0.40 40.56
N ASP A 673 22.74 0.27 41.25
CA ASP A 673 23.49 -0.30 42.38
C ASP A 673 22.64 -0.47 43.65
N LYS A 674 21.55 0.29 43.78
CA LYS A 674 20.58 0.23 44.89
C LYS A 674 19.14 0.24 44.42
N ALA A 675 18.24 -0.25 45.28
CA ALA A 675 16.79 -0.27 45.09
C ALA A 675 16.12 1.10 45.30
N SER A 676 16.59 2.13 44.60
CA SER A 676 16.03 3.49 44.69
C SER A 676 16.34 4.28 43.43
N THR A 677 15.59 5.35 43.15
CA THR A 677 15.95 6.32 42.10
C THR A 677 16.65 7.58 42.64
N LYS A 678 16.59 7.83 43.96
CA LYS A 678 17.04 9.07 44.60
C LYS A 678 18.55 9.09 44.81
N ASP A 679 19.10 8.01 45.38
CA ASP A 679 20.50 7.95 45.84
C ASP A 679 21.26 6.72 45.29
N SER A 680 21.03 6.40 44.02
CA SER A 680 21.62 5.26 43.31
C SER A 680 22.29 5.65 41.99
N LYS A 681 23.30 4.88 41.60
CA LYS A 681 24.01 4.98 40.32
C LYS A 681 23.42 4.01 39.31
N ILE A 682 23.24 4.45 38.06
CA ILE A 682 22.89 3.56 36.96
C ILE A 682 24.16 2.80 36.56
N LEU A 683 24.15 1.48 36.73
CA LEU A 683 25.24 0.59 36.37
C LEU A 683 25.20 0.24 34.88
N THR A 684 24.01 -0.02 34.35
CA THR A 684 23.80 -0.30 32.93
C THR A 684 22.36 -0.01 32.51
N LYS A 685 22.09 -0.09 31.21
CA LYS A 685 20.74 0.01 30.65
C LYS A 685 20.46 -1.20 29.77
N LEU A 686 19.31 -1.82 30.01
CA LEU A 686 18.84 -2.96 29.24
C LEU A 686 17.83 -2.49 28.18
N ASN A 687 17.87 -3.09 26.99
CA ASN A 687 16.91 -2.80 25.93
C ASN A 687 15.62 -3.58 26.15
N ASP A 688 14.61 -3.33 25.34
CA ASP A 688 13.38 -4.11 25.36
C ASP A 688 13.66 -5.61 25.10
N GLU A 689 12.82 -6.47 25.66
CA GLU A 689 12.95 -7.94 25.57
C GLU A 689 14.32 -8.52 26.00
N THR A 690 15.00 -7.86 26.93
CA THR A 690 16.22 -8.41 27.54
C THR A 690 15.84 -9.30 28.71
N TYR A 691 16.11 -10.60 28.58
CA TYR A 691 15.89 -11.57 29.65
C TYR A 691 17.05 -11.57 30.64
N PHE A 692 16.73 -11.75 31.92
CA PHE A 692 17.72 -11.78 32.98
C PHE A 692 17.28 -12.68 34.13
N LYS A 693 18.28 -13.14 34.88
CA LYS A 693 18.09 -13.98 36.06
C LYS A 693 17.96 -13.13 37.32
N LEU A 694 16.90 -13.35 38.09
CA LEU A 694 16.70 -12.76 39.42
C LEU A 694 17.56 -13.46 40.46
N VAL A 695 18.04 -12.72 41.45
CA VAL A 695 18.70 -13.29 42.63
C VAL A 695 17.63 -13.88 43.53
N LEU A 696 17.85 -15.11 43.99
CA LEU A 696 16.97 -15.80 44.94
C LEU A 696 17.55 -15.77 46.35
N ASP A 697 16.67 -15.70 47.35
CA ASP A 697 17.01 -15.89 48.76
C ASP A 697 17.13 -17.39 49.14
N SER A 698 17.41 -17.67 50.41
CA SER A 698 17.50 -19.04 50.94
C SER A 698 16.20 -19.84 50.87
N LYS A 699 15.06 -19.17 50.63
CA LYS A 699 13.73 -19.78 50.47
C LYS A 699 13.29 -19.88 49.01
N ASN A 700 14.23 -19.69 48.06
CA ASN A 700 13.98 -19.67 46.62
C ASN A 700 13.00 -18.58 46.14
N LYS A 701 12.87 -17.47 46.87
CA LYS A 701 12.07 -16.31 46.46
C LYS A 701 12.97 -15.21 45.89
N PRO A 702 12.51 -14.41 44.91
CA PRO A 702 13.27 -13.27 44.44
C PRO A 702 13.60 -12.31 45.58
N VAL A 703 14.87 -11.90 45.66
CA VAL A 703 15.30 -10.84 46.58
C VAL A 703 14.66 -9.53 46.14
N THR A 704 13.90 -8.92 47.05
CA THR A 704 13.18 -7.67 46.79
C THR A 704 13.42 -6.64 47.89
N GLU A 705 13.29 -5.37 47.51
CA GLU A 705 13.34 -4.21 48.41
C GLU A 705 12.30 -3.20 47.92
N LYS A 706 11.82 -2.33 48.81
CA LYS A 706 10.91 -1.24 48.46
C LYS A 706 11.62 0.09 48.55
N ASP A 707 11.44 0.93 47.54
CA ASP A 707 11.99 2.29 47.57
C ASP A 707 11.13 3.25 48.40
N GLU A 708 11.54 4.52 48.42
CA GLU A 708 10.87 5.59 49.18
C GLU A 708 9.45 5.87 48.69
N SER A 709 9.09 5.39 47.48
CA SER A 709 7.75 5.47 46.90
C SER A 709 6.97 4.17 47.04
N ASN A 710 7.43 3.24 47.90
CA ASN A 710 6.84 1.91 48.13
C ASN A 710 6.80 1.04 46.85
N THR A 711 7.62 1.37 45.84
CA THR A 711 7.76 0.58 44.60
C THR A 711 8.68 -0.60 44.86
N THR A 712 8.27 -1.80 44.46
CA THR A 712 9.11 -2.99 44.56
C THR A 712 10.26 -2.95 43.55
N TRP A 713 11.46 -3.27 44.01
CA TRP A 713 12.65 -3.52 43.22
C TRP A 713 13.06 -4.97 43.35
N TYR A 714 13.58 -5.53 42.26
CA TYR A 714 14.12 -6.89 42.23
C TYR A 714 15.63 -6.84 42.08
N GLN A 715 16.33 -7.67 42.85
CA GLN A 715 17.75 -7.88 42.62
C GLN A 715 17.94 -8.83 41.43
N LEU A 716 18.79 -8.45 40.48
CA LEU A 716 19.11 -9.26 39.30
C LEU A 716 20.62 -9.48 39.18
N TYR A 717 20.98 -10.50 38.40
CA TYR A 717 22.30 -10.57 37.76
C TYR A 717 22.24 -9.75 36.47
N ILE A 718 23.18 -8.81 36.28
CA ILE A 718 23.31 -8.10 35.01
C ILE A 718 23.57 -9.17 33.92
N PRO A 719 22.80 -9.20 32.81
CA PRO A 719 22.89 -10.24 31.77
C PRO A 719 24.33 -10.54 31.35
N GLY A 720 24.68 -11.82 31.29
CA GLY A 720 26.01 -12.29 30.93
C GLY A 720 27.11 -12.06 31.99
N THR A 721 26.75 -11.62 33.19
CA THR A 721 27.70 -11.37 34.29
C THR A 721 27.23 -12.00 35.60
N THR A 722 28.11 -12.05 36.59
CA THR A 722 27.78 -12.42 37.98
C THR A 722 27.47 -11.20 38.86
N THR A 723 27.49 -9.99 38.28
CA THR A 723 27.29 -8.74 39.01
C THR A 723 25.84 -8.58 39.42
N LYS A 724 25.62 -8.44 40.74
CA LYS A 724 24.29 -8.16 41.29
C LYS A 724 23.96 -6.68 41.20
N ALA A 725 22.71 -6.38 40.87
CA ALA A 725 22.19 -5.03 40.76
C ALA A 725 20.68 -5.02 41.06
N TRP A 726 20.03 -3.87 40.90
CA TRP A 726 18.60 -3.68 41.16
C TRP A 726 17.86 -3.11 39.95
N ILE A 727 16.64 -3.61 39.72
CA ILE A 727 15.74 -3.12 38.67
C ILE A 727 14.32 -2.95 39.22
N SER A 728 13.63 -1.89 38.80
CA SER A 728 12.27 -1.61 39.28
C SER A 728 11.26 -2.60 38.69
N SER A 729 10.30 -3.03 39.51
CA SER A 729 9.16 -3.86 39.09
C SER A 729 8.31 -3.20 37.99
N THR A 730 8.33 -1.87 37.88
CA THR A 730 7.50 -1.11 36.93
C THR A 730 7.94 -1.22 35.47
N ILE A 731 9.16 -1.71 35.21
CA ILE A 731 9.77 -1.77 33.88
C ILE A 731 10.11 -3.19 33.44
N ILE A 732 9.61 -4.19 34.16
CA ILE A 732 9.88 -5.60 33.90
C ILE A 732 8.59 -6.42 33.94
N THR A 733 8.59 -7.54 33.24
CA THR A 733 7.63 -8.64 33.44
C THR A 733 8.37 -9.78 34.11
N LYS A 734 7.91 -10.19 35.30
CA LYS A 734 8.32 -11.43 35.95
C LYS A 734 7.39 -12.55 35.48
N PHE A 735 7.97 -13.69 35.14
CA PHE A 735 7.20 -14.88 34.77
C PHE A 735 6.83 -15.73 35.99
#